data_AF-A0A843J908-F1
#
_entry.id   AF-A0A843J908-F1
#
_cell.length_a   1.000
_cell.length_b   1.000
_cell.length_c   1.000
_cell.angle_alpha   90.00
_cell.angle_beta   90.00
_cell.angle_gamma   90.00
#
_symmetry.space_group_name_H-M   'P 1'
#
loop_
_entity.id
_entity.type
_entity.pdbx_description
1 polymer ?
#
loop_
_entity_poly.entity_id
_entity_poly.type
_entity_poly.pdbx_seq_one_letter_code
_entity_poly.pdbx_strand_id
1 'polypeptide(L)'
;SILAIGAVSAESVDDAGIVAVADGDIQESVEVTDTADDLSTADTADETVGDDSSGPDDTAEYDLDDDTYSTYFNEDGSATDALSADGNYYLNVGTLTNKDIKIVSGQNVYIQGKEGAGIINNGTITIGGGAIGQINTVQISGITFVNTNKNAIVVNQHAKNVAIARNNFDLTYDDTYTDNAIAIMTKGLVEDVTIVGNEIKMTSAASYTYGLDLTYYLDWYTFGDGNAKNFYIAENTFDIESTAQSGMAEAMYLDSIIDSVIEGNNINVKTTNPGVSNYAMQVADSWGFFNDPWASSPYNVAIKDNTIVLDSADLAYGISVISLWSYTEDYDEIIKDMVISGNDVTITTQTEGVGISASSSDVSITDNKVTLNAAHDPVQAYTDGYIGNISYGIYVNNFNNDMGYFTNNTVTGNTIVSNVEAIKAYEEGDQVQPLTIEDNEASTSYLIDDATYDTYFNADGTIKDDAPIAAGDVLLLGDLTGKKLVIDTPITIRGVPNKKLVNCTVNLIQGADNSVIEDLDMEFTGDDTTGSIGIIYIKDVTNVTIQNNKIVVPDFVDKTGSKYGSSVYAIEVESGALGCHDIFINNNNIFMEGSCRYLYGIDVFKTWGSENRNTNINIFENYVNLEGGSRMAEAIYVSESDEVIVDGNSIDSTSNGAAYGVATDQLTNAVVANNIISVNAATQAYGITATTSGSDTIIRANDIDAKGTGAVGIGFNKQDGIVIEDNTIAIDGGDYTSITSSDTLGTANAAILNGEGNTNVEMSGNDVTETSAVRLDTVIEVSDMTVTAVPSGNGNLQITLKTAGGMALANQKVKVVFDNQVLELTTDANGVAVLSFALNKGGSYNVDVFYLGDDNYRGSDASAKLTINKIKTAITASGKTFLATAATKKLTATLKDANGNVLANKKVTFTVNGKTYTATTNAKGVATVKLALKAAKTYTVSIKFAGDGVYAASTKSVKVKLNKEKTKITAPKKTFKKAKKVKKVVITLKNSKGKAIAKKKVTLIVNKKKYTVKTNKKGKATFKVKLTKKGTFKYTAKFAGDTQYKAVKKTGKIKIK
;
A
#
# COMPACT_ATOMS: atom_id res chain seq x y z
N SER A 1 -12.80 16.30 -47.60
CA SER A 1 -12.68 17.77 -47.51
C SER A 1 -12.90 18.16 -46.06
N ILE A 2 -11.82 18.56 -45.38
CA ILE A 2 -11.70 19.44 -44.20
C ILE A 2 -12.88 19.43 -43.19
N LEU A 3 -12.64 18.98 -41.96
CA LEU A 3 -12.47 19.88 -40.81
C LEU A 3 -11.95 19.11 -39.58
N ALA A 4 -10.75 19.51 -39.14
CA ALA A 4 -10.18 19.26 -37.83
C ALA A 4 -10.36 20.53 -36.99
N ILE A 5 -10.69 20.38 -35.71
CA ILE A 5 -10.58 21.38 -34.63
C ILE A 5 -10.45 20.50 -33.36
N GLY A 6 -9.47 20.58 -32.47
CA GLY A 6 -8.52 21.64 -32.13
C GLY A 6 -8.59 21.82 -30.60
N ALA A 7 -7.57 21.33 -29.89
CA ALA A 7 -7.34 21.64 -28.49
C ALA A 7 -6.80 23.07 -28.36
N VAL A 8 -7.22 23.83 -27.36
CA VAL A 8 -6.44 24.95 -26.80
C VAL A 8 -6.79 25.12 -25.32
N SER A 9 -5.74 25.27 -24.52
CA SER A 9 -5.66 25.75 -23.14
C SER A 9 -5.94 27.26 -23.01
N ALA A 10 -6.06 27.74 -21.77
CA ALA A 10 -5.37 28.91 -21.21
C ALA A 10 -6.24 29.74 -20.24
N GLU A 11 -5.69 29.84 -19.02
CA GLU A 11 -5.41 31.06 -18.26
C GLU A 11 -6.48 31.79 -17.42
N SER A 12 -5.95 32.17 -16.27
CA SER A 12 -6.36 33.05 -15.16
C SER A 12 -6.87 34.43 -15.59
N VAL A 13 -7.67 35.08 -14.73
CA VAL A 13 -7.43 36.47 -14.30
C VAL A 13 -8.03 36.74 -12.90
N ASP A 14 -7.18 37.40 -12.12
CA ASP A 14 -7.25 38.09 -10.84
C ASP A 14 -8.35 39.16 -10.60
N ASP A 15 -8.77 39.19 -9.32
CA ASP A 15 -8.63 40.29 -8.34
C ASP A 15 -9.50 41.58 -8.33
N ALA A 16 -9.87 41.94 -7.10
CA ALA A 16 -10.06 43.29 -6.51
C ALA A 16 -11.41 43.56 -5.81
N GLY A 17 -11.34 43.71 -4.48
CA GLY A 17 -12.42 44.19 -3.63
C GLY A 17 -12.00 44.49 -2.17
N ILE A 18 -11.06 45.41 -1.98
CA ILE A 18 -10.62 45.99 -0.70
C ILE A 18 -11.75 46.77 0.00
N VAL A 19 -11.97 46.55 1.31
CA VAL A 19 -12.24 47.57 2.35
C VAL A 19 -11.76 47.08 3.74
N ALA A 20 -10.81 47.80 4.36
CA ALA A 20 -10.35 47.71 5.77
C ALA A 20 -11.39 48.32 6.75
N VAL A 21 -11.46 48.14 8.08
CA VAL A 21 -10.55 48.16 9.26
C VAL A 21 -11.40 47.58 10.43
N ALA A 22 -10.98 46.84 11.46
CA ALA A 22 -10.14 47.14 12.65
C ALA A 22 -10.33 45.92 13.61
N ASP A 23 -9.26 45.26 14.07
CA ASP A 23 -8.57 45.46 15.37
C ASP A 23 -9.21 44.66 16.53
N GLY A 24 -8.43 43.73 17.10
CA GLY A 24 -8.80 42.86 18.23
C GLY A 24 -8.05 41.52 18.22
N ASP A 25 -7.03 41.45 19.09
CA ASP A 25 -6.22 40.29 19.53
C ASP A 25 -7.01 38.96 19.57
N ILE A 26 -6.44 37.75 19.35
CA ILE A 26 -5.36 37.09 20.11
C ILE A 26 -4.81 35.94 19.22
N GLN A 27 -3.48 35.86 19.03
CA GLN A 27 -2.78 34.68 18.53
C GLN A 27 -2.04 34.02 19.70
N GLU A 28 -2.12 32.69 19.79
CA GLU A 28 -1.10 31.87 20.46
C GLU A 28 -0.88 30.63 19.57
N SER A 29 0.07 30.78 18.65
CA SER A 29 0.78 29.68 18.00
C SER A 29 2.16 29.65 18.65
N VAL A 30 2.49 28.54 19.30
CA VAL A 30 3.81 28.31 19.89
C VAL A 30 4.79 28.05 18.74
N GLU A 31 5.59 29.06 18.41
CA GLU A 31 6.81 28.90 17.63
C GLU A 31 7.93 28.43 18.54
N VAL A 32 8.67 27.45 18.04
CA VAL A 32 9.97 26.98 18.53
C VAL A 32 10.94 28.15 18.51
N THR A 33 11.34 28.65 19.68
CA THR A 33 12.48 29.56 19.80
C THR A 33 13.73 28.77 20.11
N ASP A 34 14.55 28.69 19.07
CA ASP A 34 15.98 28.46 19.07
C ASP A 34 16.68 29.45 20.03
N THR A 35 17.16 28.96 21.19
CA THR A 35 18.24 29.57 21.97
C THR A 35 19.05 28.48 22.67
N ALA A 36 19.69 27.62 21.88
CA ALA A 36 20.90 26.93 22.29
C ALA A 36 22.09 27.86 21.99
N ASP A 37 22.34 28.84 22.87
CA ASP A 37 23.58 29.65 22.90
C ASP A 37 23.55 30.63 24.10
N ASP A 38 23.52 30.12 25.35
CA ASP A 38 24.03 30.91 26.51
C ASP A 38 24.36 30.08 27.78
N LEU A 39 24.85 28.84 27.64
CA LEU A 39 25.33 28.06 28.81
C LEU A 39 26.69 27.36 28.60
N SER A 40 27.41 27.64 27.51
CA SER A 40 28.77 27.11 27.28
C SER A 40 29.81 28.24 27.27
N THR A 41 30.30 28.59 28.46
CA THR A 41 31.73 28.82 28.77
C THR A 41 31.84 29.34 30.20
N ALA A 42 31.87 28.44 31.20
CA ALA A 42 32.64 28.73 32.41
C ALA A 42 34.10 28.41 32.10
N ASP A 43 34.70 29.25 31.25
CA ASP A 43 36.14 29.27 31.05
C ASP A 43 36.81 29.60 32.39
N THR A 44 37.89 28.87 32.65
CA THR A 44 38.83 29.07 33.75
C THR A 44 39.30 30.52 33.84
N ALA A 45 38.58 31.33 34.61
CA ALA A 45 39.00 32.66 34.97
C ALA A 45 38.84 32.85 36.47
N ASP A 46 40.00 33.00 37.10
CA ASP A 46 40.30 33.79 38.29
C ASP A 46 39.34 35.00 38.44
N GLU A 47 38.13 34.76 38.96
CA GLU A 47 37.32 35.80 39.55
C GLU A 47 37.64 35.81 41.04
N THR A 48 38.56 36.71 41.36
CA THR A 48 38.58 37.47 42.60
C THR A 48 37.23 37.43 43.31
N VAL A 49 37.27 36.88 44.52
CA VAL A 49 36.41 37.26 45.65
C VAL A 49 35.88 38.66 45.40
N GLY A 50 34.60 38.77 45.04
CA GLY A 50 33.90 40.02 45.09
C GLY A 50 34.06 40.57 46.50
N ASP A 51 34.92 41.57 46.64
CA ASP A 51 34.87 42.55 47.71
C ASP A 51 33.53 43.27 47.59
N ASP A 52 32.46 42.59 47.98
CA ASP A 52 31.28 43.27 48.49
C ASP A 52 31.54 43.57 49.95
N SER A 53 32.27 44.67 50.16
CA SER A 53 32.38 45.40 51.41
C SER A 53 31.05 46.08 51.79
N SER A 54 29.96 45.31 51.78
CA SER A 54 28.70 45.62 52.45
C SER A 54 28.17 44.41 53.22
N GLY A 55 29.01 43.87 54.11
CA GLY A 55 28.54 42.92 55.12
C GLY A 55 27.37 43.49 55.93
N PRO A 56 26.46 42.65 56.45
CA PRO A 56 25.84 43.00 57.70
C PRO A 56 26.97 42.96 58.74
N ASP A 57 27.33 44.13 59.25
CA ASP A 57 28.35 44.44 60.27
C ASP A 57 28.11 43.71 61.63
N ASP A 58 27.32 42.62 61.66
CA ASP A 58 26.80 41.94 62.85
C ASP A 58 26.79 40.38 62.74
N THR A 59 27.40 39.77 61.72
CA THR A 59 27.49 38.29 61.64
C THR A 59 28.54 37.77 62.62
N ALA A 60 28.11 37.05 63.66
CA ALA A 60 29.02 36.57 64.70
C ALA A 60 29.86 35.38 64.21
N GLU A 61 31.14 35.33 64.57
CA GLU A 61 32.03 34.19 64.30
C GLU A 61 32.33 33.40 65.59
N TYR A 62 32.19 32.08 65.54
CA TYR A 62 32.44 31.19 66.67
C TYR A 62 33.46 30.12 66.29
N ASP A 63 34.56 30.07 67.03
CA ASP A 63 35.56 29.01 66.92
C ASP A 63 35.10 27.76 67.67
N LEU A 64 34.93 26.66 66.93
CA LEU A 64 34.39 25.40 67.44
C LEU A 64 35.42 24.27 67.36
N ASP A 65 35.90 23.78 68.49
CA ASP A 65 36.75 22.59 68.63
C ASP A 65 36.33 21.79 69.87
N ASP A 66 36.97 20.65 70.15
CA ASP A 66 36.63 19.81 71.30
C ASP A 66 36.64 20.55 72.66
N ASP A 67 37.52 21.56 72.81
CA ASP A 67 37.64 22.36 74.04
C ASP A 67 36.51 23.39 74.14
N THR A 68 36.13 24.02 73.02
CA THR A 68 35.07 25.03 72.99
C THR A 68 33.66 24.48 72.78
N TYR A 69 33.52 23.22 72.36
CA TYR A 69 32.25 22.60 71.97
C TYR A 69 31.14 22.79 73.01
N SER A 70 31.42 22.48 74.28
CA SER A 70 30.42 22.57 75.36
C SER A 70 29.92 24.00 75.67
N THR A 71 30.57 25.01 75.08
CA THR A 71 30.11 26.41 75.15
C THR A 71 28.94 26.65 74.21
N TYR A 72 28.95 26.02 73.03
CA TYR A 72 28.01 26.29 71.95
C TYR A 72 27.00 25.17 71.74
N PHE A 73 27.36 23.93 72.07
CA PHE A 73 26.56 22.73 71.86
C PHE A 73 26.46 21.85 73.11
N ASN A 74 25.30 21.26 73.30
CA ASN A 74 25.05 20.23 74.31
C ASN A 74 25.66 18.88 73.90
N GLU A 75 25.71 17.95 74.86
CA GLU A 75 26.23 16.59 74.62
C GLU A 75 25.48 15.84 73.50
N ASP A 76 24.19 16.15 73.30
CA ASP A 76 23.37 15.58 72.24
C ASP A 76 23.49 16.31 70.88
N GLY A 77 24.37 17.31 70.79
CA GLY A 77 24.59 18.13 69.59
C GLY A 77 23.64 19.31 69.44
N SER A 78 22.63 19.48 70.29
CA SER A 78 21.74 20.64 70.20
C SER A 78 22.46 21.94 70.56
N ALA A 79 22.20 23.02 69.83
CA ALA A 79 22.72 24.34 70.15
C ALA A 79 22.31 24.80 71.56
N THR A 80 23.23 25.48 72.25
CA THR A 80 22.96 26.18 73.52
C THR A 80 22.52 27.62 73.25
N ASP A 81 22.05 28.32 74.29
CA ASP A 81 21.70 29.75 74.24
C ASP A 81 22.90 30.67 73.91
N ALA A 82 24.14 30.14 73.88
CA ALA A 82 25.33 30.91 73.51
C ALA A 82 25.43 31.17 72.01
N LEU A 83 24.79 30.35 71.18
CA LEU A 83 24.61 30.62 69.77
C LEU A 83 23.40 31.53 69.59
N SER A 84 23.51 32.50 68.69
CA SER A 84 22.41 33.40 68.36
C SER A 84 21.28 32.61 67.70
N ALA A 85 20.31 32.16 68.50
CA ALA A 85 19.23 31.25 68.09
C ALA A 85 18.43 31.71 66.84
N ASP A 86 18.45 33.02 66.52
CA ASP A 86 17.73 33.66 65.42
C ASP A 86 18.61 34.53 64.50
N GLY A 87 19.95 34.44 64.57
CA GLY A 87 20.86 35.38 63.87
C GLY A 87 21.75 34.74 62.80
N ASN A 88 22.52 35.57 62.09
CA ASN A 88 23.53 35.13 61.13
C ASN A 88 24.85 34.82 61.86
N TYR A 89 25.48 33.68 61.58
CA TYR A 89 26.78 33.36 62.19
C TYR A 89 27.64 32.36 61.39
N TYR A 90 28.95 32.44 61.63
CA TYR A 90 29.96 31.46 61.20
C TYR A 90 30.34 30.53 62.34
N LEU A 91 30.43 29.24 62.06
CA LEU A 91 31.07 28.22 62.89
C LEU A 91 32.38 27.81 62.22
N ASN A 92 33.51 28.26 62.77
CA ASN A 92 34.84 27.90 62.32
C ASN A 92 35.27 26.60 63.01
N VAL A 93 35.00 25.48 62.36
CA VAL A 93 35.20 24.13 62.90
C VAL A 93 36.67 23.75 62.84
N GLY A 94 37.27 23.51 64.01
CA GLY A 94 38.56 22.84 64.18
C GLY A 94 38.38 21.32 64.26
N THR A 95 39.07 20.67 65.20
CA THR A 95 38.92 19.21 65.40
C THR A 95 37.83 18.92 66.41
N LEU A 96 36.88 18.06 66.03
CA LEU A 96 35.77 17.57 66.84
C LEU A 96 35.81 16.04 66.89
N THR A 97 35.78 15.45 68.09
CA THR A 97 35.89 14.00 68.29
C THR A 97 34.67 13.45 69.02
N ASN A 98 33.89 12.58 68.36
CA ASN A 98 32.63 12.04 68.85
C ASN A 98 31.61 13.14 69.23
N LYS A 99 31.53 14.20 68.41
CA LYS A 99 30.66 15.36 68.63
C LYS A 99 29.75 15.57 67.45
N ASP A 100 28.47 15.82 67.74
CA ASP A 100 27.46 16.09 66.73
C ASP A 100 27.12 17.58 66.71
N ILE A 101 26.70 18.11 65.57
CA ILE A 101 26.24 19.50 65.45
C ILE A 101 24.80 19.44 64.98
N LYS A 102 23.84 19.97 65.76
CA LYS A 102 22.43 20.02 65.37
C LYS A 102 21.95 21.46 65.30
N ILE A 103 21.61 21.89 64.08
CA ILE A 103 21.08 23.23 63.78
C ILE A 103 19.63 23.11 63.37
N VAL A 104 18.72 23.48 64.27
CA VAL A 104 17.26 23.43 64.06
C VAL A 104 16.65 24.81 63.78
N SER A 105 17.39 25.89 64.04
CA SER A 105 16.99 27.28 63.76
C SER A 105 18.19 28.17 63.41
N GLY A 106 17.96 29.26 62.68
CA GLY A 106 18.96 30.25 62.30
C GLY A 106 18.61 30.96 60.98
N GLN A 107 19.05 32.21 60.80
CA GLN A 107 18.84 32.94 59.54
C GLN A 107 19.87 32.48 58.49
N ASN A 108 21.12 32.93 58.60
CA ASN A 108 22.22 32.48 57.74
C ASN A 108 23.32 31.82 58.58
N VAL A 109 23.48 30.50 58.44
CA VAL A 109 24.44 29.69 59.21
C VAL A 109 25.54 29.17 58.30
N TYR A 110 26.79 29.54 58.57
CA TYR A 110 27.95 29.14 57.78
C TYR A 110 28.85 28.22 58.62
N ILE A 111 28.89 26.93 58.32
CA ILE A 111 29.73 25.94 58.98
C ILE A 111 30.94 25.69 58.08
N GLN A 112 32.11 26.17 58.50
CA GLN A 112 33.31 26.10 57.69
C GLN A 112 34.48 25.48 58.43
N GLY A 113 35.21 24.60 57.76
CA GLY A 113 36.43 24.02 58.31
C GLY A 113 37.55 25.05 58.41
N LYS A 114 38.26 25.06 59.53
CA LYS A 114 39.52 25.79 59.66
C LYS A 114 40.55 25.17 58.73
N GLU A 115 41.27 26.00 57.99
CA GLU A 115 42.32 25.57 57.06
C GLU A 115 43.30 24.60 57.75
N GLY A 116 43.38 23.35 57.25
CA GLY A 116 44.24 22.29 57.77
C GLY A 116 43.83 21.69 59.12
N ALA A 117 42.67 22.06 59.69
CA ALA A 117 42.22 21.60 61.01
C ALA A 117 40.72 21.24 61.12
N GLY A 118 39.90 21.56 60.12
CA GLY A 118 38.45 21.27 60.10
C GLY A 118 38.14 19.79 59.94
N ILE A 119 38.22 19.05 61.04
CA ILE A 119 38.03 17.60 61.06
C ILE A 119 36.90 17.25 62.04
N ILE A 120 35.89 16.53 61.54
CA ILE A 120 34.87 15.89 62.38
C ILE A 120 35.15 14.39 62.39
N ASN A 121 35.68 13.89 63.51
CA ASN A 121 35.98 12.50 63.73
C ASN A 121 34.84 11.82 64.50
N ASN A 122 34.11 10.94 63.83
CA ASN A 122 32.96 10.20 64.35
C ASN A 122 31.79 11.10 64.84
N GLY A 123 31.49 12.13 64.05
CA GLY A 123 30.44 13.11 64.32
C GLY A 123 29.50 13.32 63.13
N THR A 124 28.28 13.80 63.40
CA THR A 124 27.26 14.10 62.40
C THR A 124 26.84 15.55 62.47
N ILE A 125 26.69 16.22 61.33
CA ILE A 125 25.99 17.50 61.22
C ILE A 125 24.53 17.23 60.84
N THR A 126 23.59 17.71 61.65
CA THR A 126 22.16 17.62 61.41
C THR A 126 21.58 19.02 61.24
N ILE A 127 20.85 19.22 60.15
CA ILE A 127 20.19 20.49 59.80
C ILE A 127 18.68 20.27 59.77
N GLY A 128 17.89 21.27 60.17
CA GLY A 128 16.43 21.25 60.04
C GLY A 128 15.70 20.40 61.08
N GLY A 129 14.45 20.00 60.78
CA GLY A 129 13.57 19.28 61.70
C GLY A 129 12.79 20.18 62.68
N GLY A 130 12.95 21.50 62.56
CA GLY A 130 12.16 22.52 63.23
C GLY A 130 10.85 22.84 62.50
N ALA A 131 10.14 23.88 62.94
CA ALA A 131 8.98 24.40 62.21
C ALA A 131 9.41 25.11 60.91
N ILE A 132 8.52 25.14 59.92
CA ILE A 132 8.74 25.84 58.63
C ILE A 132 9.23 27.27 58.87
N GLY A 133 10.34 27.63 58.22
CA GLY A 133 10.95 28.96 58.29
C GLY A 133 11.81 29.23 59.52
N GLN A 134 12.06 28.23 60.37
CA GLN A 134 13.01 28.37 61.50
C GLN A 134 14.46 28.42 61.03
N ILE A 135 14.77 27.82 59.88
CA ILE A 135 16.10 27.83 59.27
C ILE A 135 15.98 28.36 57.84
N ASN A 136 16.80 29.35 57.47
CA ASN A 136 16.68 29.99 56.16
C ASN A 136 17.82 29.67 55.19
N THR A 137 19.09 29.78 55.59
CA THR A 137 20.24 29.45 54.74
C THR A 137 21.31 28.76 55.57
N VAL A 138 21.83 27.64 55.06
CA VAL A 138 22.93 26.89 55.68
C VAL A 138 23.99 26.61 54.64
N GLN A 139 25.25 26.89 54.94
CA GLN A 139 26.38 26.49 54.11
C GLN A 139 27.35 25.64 54.92
N ILE A 140 27.74 24.47 54.42
CA ILE A 140 28.70 23.55 55.03
C ILE A 140 29.86 23.37 54.06
N SER A 141 31.07 23.80 54.45
CA SER A 141 32.22 23.71 53.54
C SER A 141 33.57 23.47 54.21
N GLY A 142 34.49 22.85 53.48
CA GLY A 142 35.87 22.64 53.93
C GLY A 142 36.04 21.70 55.12
N ILE A 143 35.04 20.89 55.44
CA ILE A 143 35.08 19.91 56.53
C ILE A 143 35.61 18.57 56.02
N THR A 144 36.49 17.94 56.77
CA THR A 144 36.88 16.53 56.59
C THR A 144 36.16 15.66 57.63
N PHE A 145 35.26 14.79 57.19
CA PHE A 145 34.62 13.79 58.03
C PHE A 145 35.45 12.52 58.04
N VAL A 146 35.79 12.01 59.23
CA VAL A 146 36.47 10.73 59.41
C VAL A 146 35.63 9.90 60.37
N ASN A 147 34.67 9.14 59.85
CA ASN A 147 33.67 8.46 60.68
C ASN A 147 33.78 6.93 60.55
N THR A 148 33.42 6.25 61.64
CA THR A 148 33.25 4.80 61.65
C THR A 148 31.84 4.46 62.12
N ASN A 149 31.08 3.70 61.32
CA ASN A 149 29.72 3.29 61.64
C ASN A 149 28.78 4.48 61.92
N LYS A 150 28.97 5.60 61.21
CA LYS A 150 28.23 6.84 61.46
C LYS A 150 28.17 7.77 60.25
N ASN A 151 26.95 8.22 59.94
CA ASN A 151 26.65 9.13 58.83
C ASN A 151 27.17 10.54 59.08
N ALA A 152 27.54 11.26 58.02
CA ALA A 152 28.23 12.55 58.16
C ALA A 152 27.28 13.75 58.18
N ILE A 153 26.36 13.86 57.22
CA ILE A 153 25.42 14.98 57.13
C ILE A 153 23.99 14.47 56.98
N VAL A 154 23.07 15.05 57.75
CA VAL A 154 21.63 14.78 57.69
C VAL A 154 20.87 16.10 57.59
N VAL A 155 20.10 16.29 56.53
CA VAL A 155 19.23 17.45 56.33
C VAL A 155 17.79 16.99 56.47
N ASN A 156 17.16 17.34 57.58
CA ASN A 156 15.76 17.03 57.82
C ASN A 156 14.84 18.05 57.16
N GLN A 157 13.56 17.69 57.03
CA GLN A 157 12.52 18.52 56.45
C GLN A 157 12.47 19.95 57.02
N HIS A 158 11.93 20.85 56.21
CA HIS A 158 11.83 22.29 56.42
C HIS A 158 13.15 23.06 56.35
N ALA A 159 14.23 22.40 55.94
CA ALA A 159 15.45 23.08 55.56
C ALA A 159 15.33 23.65 54.14
N LYS A 160 15.82 24.88 53.97
CA LYS A 160 15.82 25.61 52.71
C LYS A 160 17.19 26.26 52.47
N ASN A 161 17.59 26.45 51.21
CA ASN A 161 18.85 27.09 50.81
C ASN A 161 20.06 26.45 51.50
N VAL A 162 20.23 25.14 51.31
CA VAL A 162 21.31 24.36 51.94
C VAL A 162 22.42 24.13 50.92
N ALA A 163 23.63 24.65 51.18
CA ALA A 163 24.80 24.36 50.37
C ALA A 163 25.78 23.45 51.12
N ILE A 164 26.15 22.32 50.53
CA ILE A 164 27.17 21.40 51.03
C ILE A 164 28.27 21.37 49.98
N ALA A 165 29.38 22.07 50.22
CA ALA A 165 30.38 22.29 49.19
C ALA A 165 31.82 22.04 49.64
N ARG A 166 32.62 21.36 48.82
CA ARG A 166 34.07 21.17 49.05
C ARG A 166 34.39 20.52 50.40
N ASN A 167 33.62 19.52 50.79
CA ASN A 167 33.90 18.69 51.95
C ASN A 167 34.54 17.37 51.52
N ASN A 168 35.30 16.75 52.42
CA ASN A 168 35.90 15.43 52.23
C ASN A 168 35.28 14.45 53.23
N PHE A 169 34.86 13.28 52.77
CA PHE A 169 34.26 12.24 53.59
C PHE A 169 35.12 10.99 53.48
N ASP A 170 35.66 10.53 54.60
CA ASP A 170 36.36 9.25 54.74
C ASP A 170 35.58 8.39 55.74
N LEU A 171 34.65 7.58 55.22
CA LEU A 171 33.66 6.86 56.03
C LEU A 171 33.90 5.36 55.94
N THR A 172 34.01 4.71 57.10
CA THR A 172 34.15 3.25 57.20
C THR A 172 32.93 2.66 57.92
N TYR A 173 32.33 1.63 57.34
CA TYR A 173 31.24 0.87 57.96
C TYR A 173 31.64 -0.60 58.04
N ASP A 174 31.75 -1.15 59.24
CA ASP A 174 32.14 -2.54 59.45
C ASP A 174 30.94 -3.49 59.49
N ASP A 175 31.20 -4.79 59.62
CA ASP A 175 30.18 -5.85 59.60
C ASP A 175 29.26 -5.84 60.84
N THR A 176 29.53 -4.97 61.82
CA THR A 176 28.69 -4.76 62.99
C THR A 176 27.64 -3.67 62.77
N TYR A 177 27.78 -2.87 61.71
CA TYR A 177 26.79 -1.85 61.35
C TYR A 177 25.59 -2.48 60.66
N THR A 178 24.41 -2.31 61.27
CA THR A 178 23.16 -2.96 60.81
C THR A 178 22.20 -2.03 60.11
N ASP A 179 22.52 -0.73 60.04
CA ASP A 179 21.69 0.30 59.39
C ASP A 179 22.27 0.63 58.00
N ASN A 180 21.61 1.53 57.27
CA ASN A 180 22.08 1.99 55.97
C ASN A 180 23.29 2.93 56.13
N ALA A 181 24.40 2.61 55.47
CA ALA A 181 25.61 3.41 55.48
C ALA A 181 25.48 4.61 54.54
N ILE A 182 25.45 5.84 55.06
CA ILE A 182 25.08 7.03 54.26
C ILE A 182 26.02 8.21 54.53
N ALA A 183 26.59 8.82 53.49
CA ALA A 183 27.43 10.02 53.67
C ALA A 183 26.59 11.28 53.88
N ILE A 184 25.71 11.59 52.94
CA ILE A 184 24.80 12.74 53.01
C ILE A 184 23.37 12.26 52.79
N MET A 185 22.49 12.67 53.68
CA MET A 185 21.08 12.31 53.67
C MET A 185 20.19 13.54 53.66
N THR A 186 19.12 13.52 52.89
CA THR A 186 18.00 14.46 53.06
C THR A 186 16.70 13.72 53.36
N LYS A 187 15.84 14.30 54.19
CA LYS A 187 14.58 13.66 54.62
C LYS A 187 13.39 14.60 54.47
N GLY A 188 12.39 14.18 53.71
CA GLY A 188 11.13 14.90 53.52
C GLY A 188 11.29 16.20 52.72
N LEU A 189 10.42 17.18 52.97
CA LEU A 189 10.42 18.45 52.23
C LEU A 189 11.67 19.29 52.52
N VAL A 190 12.63 19.24 51.61
CA VAL A 190 13.84 20.08 51.59
C VAL A 190 13.87 20.84 50.26
N GLU A 191 14.18 22.13 50.30
CA GLU A 191 14.09 23.02 49.14
C GLU A 191 15.44 23.72 48.88
N ASP A 192 15.80 23.91 47.61
CA ASP A 192 16.95 24.70 47.18
C ASP A 192 18.27 24.18 47.80
N VAL A 193 18.65 22.95 47.42
CA VAL A 193 19.84 22.27 47.97
C VAL A 193 20.94 22.18 46.92
N THR A 194 22.12 22.64 47.27
CA THR A 194 23.31 22.57 46.42
C THR A 194 24.35 21.64 47.05
N ILE A 195 24.75 20.58 46.35
CA ILE A 195 25.80 19.65 46.78
C ILE A 195 26.90 19.68 45.72
N VAL A 196 28.00 20.40 45.97
CA VAL A 196 28.99 20.68 44.92
C VAL A 196 30.44 20.47 45.34
N GLY A 197 31.21 19.78 44.50
CA GLY A 197 32.66 19.68 44.68
C GLY A 197 33.10 18.88 45.91
N ASN A 198 32.27 17.96 46.42
CA ASN A 198 32.60 17.13 47.57
C ASN A 198 33.35 15.86 47.14
N GLU A 199 34.25 15.36 47.99
CA GLU A 199 34.94 14.08 47.83
C GLU A 199 34.36 13.08 48.82
N ILE A 200 33.58 12.11 48.35
CA ILE A 200 32.90 11.10 49.17
C ILE A 200 33.59 9.76 48.98
N LYS A 201 34.33 9.33 50.00
CA LYS A 201 34.99 8.03 50.06
C LYS A 201 34.36 7.14 51.12
N MET A 202 33.95 5.94 50.72
CA MET A 202 33.29 5.00 51.61
C MET A 202 33.85 3.58 51.45
N THR A 203 34.13 2.91 52.57
CA THR A 203 34.35 1.46 52.60
C THR A 203 33.32 0.84 53.53
N SER A 204 32.46 -0.04 53.01
CA SER A 204 31.29 -0.50 53.75
C SER A 204 31.11 -2.02 53.69
N ALA A 205 30.83 -2.63 54.84
CA ALA A 205 30.34 -4.01 54.95
C ALA A 205 28.82 -4.06 55.25
N ALA A 206 28.16 -2.90 55.30
CA ALA A 206 26.72 -2.80 55.50
C ALA A 206 25.95 -3.27 54.25
N SER A 207 24.79 -3.89 54.44
CA SER A 207 23.98 -4.40 53.32
C SER A 207 23.52 -3.33 52.35
N TYR A 208 23.35 -2.09 52.81
CA TYR A 208 22.92 -0.97 51.99
C TYR A 208 23.88 0.19 52.22
N THR A 209 24.51 0.65 51.16
CA THR A 209 25.48 1.75 51.19
C THR A 209 25.09 2.80 50.17
N TYR A 210 24.94 4.04 50.60
CA TYR A 210 24.57 5.19 49.75
C TYR A 210 25.57 6.33 49.93
N GLY A 211 26.10 6.87 48.84
CA GLY A 211 26.81 8.15 48.89
C GLY A 211 25.85 9.26 49.28
N LEU A 212 24.82 9.47 48.46
CA LEU A 212 23.67 10.32 48.73
C LEU A 212 22.40 9.47 48.87
N ASP A 213 21.60 9.78 49.87
CA ASP A 213 20.23 9.27 50.04
C ASP A 213 19.29 10.48 50.17
N LEU A 214 18.61 10.82 49.07
CA LEU A 214 17.64 11.90 49.03
C LEU A 214 16.25 11.30 49.10
N THR A 215 15.69 11.25 50.32
CA THR A 215 14.45 10.52 50.54
C THR A 215 13.29 11.41 50.98
N TYR A 216 12.10 11.05 50.50
CA TYR A 216 10.83 11.61 50.97
C TYR A 216 10.50 11.20 52.42
N TYR A 217 11.08 10.10 52.93
CA TYR A 217 10.77 9.59 54.27
C TYR A 217 11.48 10.35 55.39
N LEU A 218 10.77 10.58 56.49
CA LEU A 218 11.40 10.94 57.77
C LEU A 218 11.93 9.68 58.46
N ASP A 219 11.14 8.61 58.39
CA ASP A 219 11.49 7.23 58.73
C ASP A 219 10.57 6.28 57.95
N TRP A 220 10.81 4.97 58.07
CA TRP A 220 10.09 3.92 57.31
C TRP A 220 8.55 3.95 57.43
N TYR A 221 8.01 4.64 58.45
CA TYR A 221 6.57 4.70 58.70
C TYR A 221 6.01 6.13 58.66
N THR A 222 6.88 7.13 58.41
CA THR A 222 6.54 8.54 58.51
C THR A 222 7.00 9.28 57.26
N PHE A 223 6.03 9.85 56.56
CA PHE A 223 6.24 10.63 55.34
C PHE A 223 6.59 12.09 55.66
N GLY A 224 7.35 12.73 54.78
CA GLY A 224 7.62 14.16 54.87
C GLY A 224 6.41 15.01 54.44
N ASP A 225 6.49 16.32 54.68
CA ASP A 225 5.42 17.27 54.33
C ASP A 225 5.31 17.58 52.80
N GLY A 226 6.12 16.93 51.95
CA GLY A 226 6.16 17.08 50.48
C GLY A 226 7.48 16.61 49.85
N ASN A 227 7.56 16.59 48.51
CA ASN A 227 8.80 16.23 47.80
C ASN A 227 9.95 17.15 48.15
N ALA A 228 11.16 16.57 48.15
CA ALA A 228 12.37 17.36 48.11
C ALA A 228 12.56 17.91 46.67
N LYS A 229 12.97 19.18 46.54
CA LYS A 229 13.00 19.87 45.24
C LYS A 229 14.11 20.89 45.08
N ASN A 230 14.42 21.23 43.83
CA ASN A 230 15.46 22.19 43.45
C ASN A 230 16.86 21.73 43.93
N PHE A 231 17.23 20.48 43.65
CA PHE A 231 18.59 20.02 43.90
C PHE A 231 19.51 20.41 42.75
N TYR A 232 20.70 20.88 43.11
CA TYR A 232 21.83 21.06 42.21
C TYR A 232 23.02 20.25 42.72
N ILE A 233 23.30 19.11 42.09
CA ILE A 233 24.32 18.15 42.51
C ILE A 233 25.40 18.11 41.43
N ALA A 234 26.54 18.77 41.67
CA ALA A 234 27.55 18.90 40.63
C ALA A 234 29.00 18.73 41.10
N GLU A 235 29.85 18.23 40.21
CA GLU A 235 31.31 18.15 40.43
C GLU A 235 31.73 17.34 41.67
N ASN A 236 30.86 16.47 42.19
CA ASN A 236 31.22 15.62 43.34
C ASN A 236 31.94 14.36 42.85
N THR A 237 32.86 13.85 43.68
CA THR A 237 33.52 12.56 43.47
C THR A 237 32.98 11.54 44.47
N PHE A 238 32.55 10.38 43.98
CA PHE A 238 32.13 9.23 44.78
C PHE A 238 33.11 8.09 44.57
N ASP A 239 33.71 7.58 45.64
CA ASP A 239 34.60 6.41 45.63
C ASP A 239 34.11 5.44 46.71
N ILE A 240 33.24 4.50 46.30
CA ILE A 240 32.54 3.59 47.19
C ILE A 240 33.00 2.16 46.94
N GLU A 241 33.56 1.52 47.97
CA GLU A 241 33.89 0.09 47.97
C GLU A 241 32.99 -0.67 48.95
N SER A 242 32.13 -1.55 48.42
CA SER A 242 31.30 -2.43 49.22
C SER A 242 31.91 -3.84 49.33
N THR A 243 32.11 -4.24 50.58
CA THR A 243 32.58 -5.57 51.02
C THR A 243 31.45 -6.40 51.65
N ALA A 244 30.21 -5.92 51.56
CA ALA A 244 29.03 -6.56 52.12
C ALA A 244 28.80 -7.95 51.54
N GLN A 245 28.14 -8.83 52.30
CA GLN A 245 27.83 -10.20 51.85
C GLN A 245 26.56 -10.29 51.00
N SER A 246 25.65 -9.32 51.13
CA SER A 246 24.41 -9.23 50.37
C SER A 246 23.83 -7.82 50.42
N GLY A 247 23.17 -7.38 49.35
CA GLY A 247 22.41 -6.12 49.29
C GLY A 247 22.82 -5.25 48.12
N MET A 248 23.00 -3.94 48.33
CA MET A 248 23.38 -2.99 47.27
C MET A 248 24.35 -1.91 47.72
N ALA A 249 25.12 -1.40 46.77
CA ALA A 249 25.99 -0.24 46.92
C ALA A 249 25.67 0.79 45.84
N GLU A 250 25.32 2.00 46.26
CA GLU A 250 24.76 3.02 45.39
C GLU A 250 25.44 4.37 45.62
N ALA A 251 25.80 5.09 44.56
CA ALA A 251 26.35 6.43 44.76
C ALA A 251 25.26 7.46 45.07
N MET A 252 24.13 7.41 44.36
CA MET A 252 23.02 8.34 44.59
C MET A 252 21.65 7.64 44.49
N TYR A 253 20.96 7.55 45.62
CA TYR A 253 19.54 7.19 45.67
C TYR A 253 18.71 8.48 45.69
N LEU A 254 17.94 8.71 44.62
CA LEU A 254 17.19 9.94 44.35
C LEU A 254 15.69 9.63 44.40
N ASP A 255 15.16 9.51 45.60
CA ASP A 255 13.80 9.07 45.88
C ASP A 255 12.82 10.26 45.91
N SER A 256 11.96 10.30 44.90
CA SER A 256 10.87 11.28 44.76
C SER A 256 11.35 12.74 44.77
N ILE A 257 12.48 13.02 44.10
CA ILE A 257 12.95 14.39 43.89
C ILE A 257 12.30 15.03 42.66
N ILE A 258 12.15 16.34 42.67
CA ILE A 258 11.59 17.11 41.53
C ILE A 258 12.44 18.34 41.23
N ASP A 259 12.32 18.87 40.01
CA ASP A 259 12.98 20.12 39.57
C ASP A 259 14.50 20.14 39.85
N SER A 260 15.21 19.08 39.47
CA SER A 260 16.59 18.84 39.94
C SER A 260 17.59 18.60 38.81
N VAL A 261 18.84 19.02 39.02
CA VAL A 261 19.94 18.86 38.06
C VAL A 261 21.12 18.16 38.74
N ILE A 262 21.61 17.11 38.09
CA ILE A 262 22.73 16.28 38.52
C ILE A 262 23.76 16.27 37.39
N GLU A 263 24.88 16.96 37.54
CA GLU A 263 25.83 17.13 36.44
C GLU A 263 27.31 17.10 36.79
N GLY A 264 28.15 16.60 35.88
CA GLY A 264 29.60 16.66 36.04
C GLY A 264 30.16 15.90 37.25
N ASN A 265 29.41 14.95 37.82
CA ASN A 265 29.89 14.14 38.94
C ASN A 265 30.77 12.98 38.44
N ASN A 266 31.75 12.58 39.25
CA ASN A 266 32.61 11.44 39.00
C ASN A 266 32.28 10.31 39.98
N ILE A 267 31.73 9.21 39.50
CA ILE A 267 31.23 8.11 40.30
C ILE A 267 32.06 6.85 40.05
N ASN A 268 32.63 6.30 41.11
CA ASN A 268 33.29 5.02 41.14
C ASN A 268 32.66 4.13 42.23
N VAL A 269 32.00 3.04 41.83
CA VAL A 269 31.41 2.09 42.78
C VAL A 269 31.87 0.68 42.48
N LYS A 270 32.44 0.03 43.50
CA LYS A 270 33.00 -1.32 43.42
C LYS A 270 32.33 -2.26 44.42
N THR A 271 31.97 -3.46 43.96
CA THR A 271 31.50 -4.55 44.83
C THR A 271 32.42 -5.77 44.71
N THR A 272 32.74 -6.41 45.83
CA THR A 272 33.69 -7.54 45.84
C THR A 272 33.04 -8.92 45.88
N ASN A 273 31.74 -8.99 46.17
CA ASN A 273 31.02 -10.26 46.39
C ASN A 273 29.87 -10.43 45.39
N PRO A 274 29.65 -11.64 44.83
CA PRO A 274 28.52 -11.96 43.95
C PRO A 274 27.12 -11.88 44.58
N GLY A 275 27.03 -11.24 45.75
CA GLY A 275 25.83 -11.05 46.55
C GLY A 275 25.25 -9.63 46.48
N VAL A 276 25.99 -8.71 45.84
CA VAL A 276 25.81 -7.27 46.01
C VAL A 276 25.77 -6.59 44.64
N SER A 277 24.63 -6.01 44.32
CA SER A 277 24.47 -5.18 43.11
C SER A 277 25.05 -3.79 43.35
N ASN A 278 25.56 -3.13 42.31
CA ASN A 278 25.86 -1.70 42.38
C ASN A 278 24.95 -0.87 41.47
N TYR A 279 24.68 0.35 41.95
CA TYR A 279 23.96 1.40 41.24
C TYR A 279 24.85 2.64 41.18
N ALA A 280 24.94 3.33 40.05
CA ALA A 280 25.52 4.67 40.06
C ALA A 280 24.47 5.67 40.56
N MET A 281 23.32 5.71 39.89
CA MET A 281 22.20 6.58 40.25
C MET A 281 20.88 5.84 40.05
N GLN A 282 19.99 5.88 41.04
CA GLN A 282 18.60 5.47 40.90
C GLN A 282 17.68 6.65 41.18
N VAL A 283 16.89 7.03 40.18
CA VAL A 283 15.74 7.93 40.32
C VAL A 283 14.50 7.07 40.44
N ALA A 284 13.85 7.09 41.60
CA ALA A 284 12.70 6.25 41.88
C ALA A 284 11.59 7.03 42.58
N ASP A 285 10.35 6.59 42.44
CA ASP A 285 9.23 7.00 43.28
C ASP A 285 9.29 6.29 44.66
N SER A 286 8.60 6.86 45.63
CA SER A 286 8.55 6.35 47.00
C SER A 286 7.52 5.21 47.17
N TRP A 287 7.86 4.22 47.99
CA TRP A 287 6.94 3.19 48.49
C TRP A 287 5.74 3.76 49.29
N GLY A 288 4.52 3.67 48.77
CA GLY A 288 3.29 3.97 49.52
C GLY A 288 2.85 5.43 49.50
N PHE A 289 3.44 6.18 48.58
CA PHE A 289 3.18 7.57 48.25
C PHE A 289 1.70 7.90 47.92
N PHE A 290 0.92 6.95 47.39
CA PHE A 290 -0.49 7.13 46.98
C PHE A 290 -1.49 7.61 48.05
N ASN A 291 -1.06 7.63 49.32
CA ASN A 291 -1.90 8.10 50.42
C ASN A 291 -1.65 9.57 50.76
N ASP A 292 -0.73 10.26 50.07
CA ASP A 292 -0.34 11.63 50.35
C ASP A 292 -0.62 12.57 49.17
N PRO A 293 -1.54 13.55 49.31
CA PRO A 293 -1.83 14.52 48.25
C PRO A 293 -0.72 15.57 48.04
N TRP A 294 0.33 15.58 48.87
CA TRP A 294 1.38 16.60 48.85
C TRP A 294 2.69 16.16 48.22
N ALA A 295 2.73 14.93 47.71
CA ALA A 295 3.88 14.40 47.03
C ALA A 295 3.51 14.15 45.53
N SER A 296 4.50 14.13 44.62
CA SER A 296 4.48 13.65 43.21
C SER A 296 5.53 12.54 42.98
N SER A 297 5.37 11.70 41.95
CA SER A 297 6.51 10.94 41.40
C SER A 297 7.60 11.91 40.91
N PRO A 298 8.87 11.47 40.77
CA PRO A 298 9.91 12.30 40.20
C PRO A 298 9.49 12.92 38.86
N TYR A 299 9.73 14.23 38.70
CA TYR A 299 9.53 14.91 37.43
C TYR A 299 10.48 16.10 37.27
N ASN A 300 10.78 16.44 36.01
CA ASN A 300 11.68 17.54 35.64
C ASN A 300 13.08 17.37 36.26
N VAL A 301 13.74 16.27 35.93
CA VAL A 301 15.08 15.94 36.44
C VAL A 301 16.05 15.74 35.28
N ALA A 302 17.21 16.41 35.37
CA ALA A 302 18.28 16.35 34.38
C ALA A 302 19.53 15.67 34.97
N ILE A 303 20.07 14.67 34.28
CA ILE A 303 21.30 13.94 34.60
C ILE A 303 22.27 14.12 33.44
N LYS A 304 23.31 14.94 33.62
CA LYS A 304 24.15 15.41 32.51
C LYS A 304 25.65 15.27 32.74
N ASP A 305 26.40 14.90 31.71
CA ASP A 305 27.87 15.01 31.70
C ASP A 305 28.57 14.32 32.90
N ASN A 306 27.96 13.30 33.50
CA ASN A 306 28.56 12.55 34.61
C ASN A 306 29.50 11.48 34.07
N THR A 307 30.60 11.22 34.78
CA THR A 307 31.49 10.08 34.53
C THR A 307 31.18 8.99 35.56
N ILE A 308 30.82 7.80 35.10
CA ILE A 308 30.38 6.67 35.92
C ILE A 308 31.26 5.46 35.61
N VAL A 309 31.81 4.85 36.64
CA VAL A 309 32.60 3.61 36.58
C VAL A 309 32.09 2.63 37.62
N LEU A 310 31.57 1.50 37.16
CA LEU A 310 31.08 0.42 37.99
C LEU A 310 31.91 -0.85 37.79
N ASP A 311 32.41 -1.42 38.88
CA ASP A 311 33.10 -2.73 38.91
C ASP A 311 32.33 -3.66 39.87
N SER A 312 31.44 -4.48 39.30
CA SER A 312 30.54 -5.34 40.07
C SER A 312 30.93 -6.81 40.02
N ALA A 313 30.92 -7.45 41.19
CA ALA A 313 31.02 -8.91 41.31
C ALA A 313 29.68 -9.63 41.07
N ASP A 314 28.56 -8.91 40.95
CA ASP A 314 27.23 -9.40 40.54
C ASP A 314 26.59 -8.36 39.59
N LEU A 315 25.29 -8.03 39.71
CA LEU A 315 24.66 -7.07 38.80
C LEU A 315 25.18 -5.63 38.95
N ALA A 316 25.10 -4.88 37.85
CA ALA A 316 25.41 -3.47 37.81
C ALA A 316 24.36 -2.66 37.05
N TYR A 317 24.00 -1.49 37.58
CA TYR A 317 23.08 -0.54 36.96
C TYR A 317 23.73 0.85 36.95
N GLY A 318 23.94 1.43 35.78
CA GLY A 318 24.51 2.78 35.67
C GLY A 318 23.51 3.83 36.15
N ILE A 319 22.70 4.34 35.24
CA ILE A 319 21.62 5.29 35.54
C ILE A 319 20.28 4.56 35.42
N SER A 320 19.49 4.55 36.48
CA SER A 320 18.20 3.87 36.49
C SER A 320 17.06 4.82 36.84
N VAL A 321 16.05 4.89 35.98
CA VAL A 321 14.79 5.59 36.24
C VAL A 321 13.69 4.54 36.43
N ILE A 322 13.11 4.47 37.61
CA ILE A 322 12.22 3.38 38.01
C ILE A 322 10.91 3.95 38.58
N SER A 323 9.81 3.79 37.85
CA SER A 323 8.49 3.94 38.47
C SER A 323 8.12 2.61 39.13
N LEU A 324 7.97 2.56 40.45
CA LEU A 324 7.61 1.36 41.21
C LEU A 324 6.13 1.02 41.09
N TRP A 325 5.31 1.97 40.63
CA TRP A 325 3.88 1.78 40.51
C TRP A 325 3.32 2.03 39.11
N SER A 326 2.20 1.38 38.81
CA SER A 326 1.50 1.52 37.54
C SER A 326 0.63 2.77 37.51
N TYR A 327 0.52 3.40 36.33
CA TYR A 327 -0.35 4.54 36.09
C TYR A 327 -1.83 4.25 36.41
N THR A 328 -2.54 5.22 37.00
CA THR A 328 -4.00 5.21 37.18
C THR A 328 -4.63 6.54 36.75
N GLU A 329 -5.81 6.54 36.10
CA GLU A 329 -6.46 7.77 35.57
C GLU A 329 -6.71 8.87 36.64
N ASP A 330 -6.70 8.52 37.93
CA ASP A 330 -6.95 9.44 39.03
C ASP A 330 -5.68 10.20 39.47
N TYR A 331 -4.49 9.80 39.02
CA TYR A 331 -3.22 10.36 39.46
C TYR A 331 -2.10 10.21 38.40
N ASP A 332 -1.33 11.28 38.19
CA ASP A 332 -0.18 11.37 37.27
C ASP A 332 1.05 10.67 37.88
N GLU A 333 0.95 9.35 38.08
CA GLU A 333 1.75 8.56 39.06
C GLU A 333 3.09 8.02 38.56
N ILE A 334 3.45 8.25 37.30
CA ILE A 334 4.71 7.74 36.74
C ILE A 334 5.77 8.84 36.67
N ILE A 335 7.03 8.44 36.72
CA ILE A 335 8.15 9.37 36.49
C ILE A 335 8.03 9.94 35.06
N LYS A 336 8.34 11.22 34.89
CA LYS A 336 8.32 11.92 33.58
C LYS A 336 9.23 13.14 33.51
N ASP A 337 9.32 13.75 32.33
CA ASP A 337 10.16 14.94 32.09
C ASP A 337 11.63 14.70 32.51
N MET A 338 12.18 13.55 32.09
CA MET A 338 13.54 13.13 32.44
C MET A 338 14.50 13.40 31.30
N VAL A 339 15.66 14.01 31.58
CA VAL A 339 16.73 14.23 30.58
C VAL A 339 18.01 13.58 31.06
N ILE A 340 18.49 12.57 30.34
CA ILE A 340 19.74 11.86 30.59
C ILE A 340 20.65 12.10 29.38
N SER A 341 21.64 12.98 29.51
CA SER A 341 22.45 13.37 28.35
C SER A 341 23.95 13.56 28.59
N GLY A 342 24.79 13.18 27.63
CA GLY A 342 26.24 13.45 27.70
C GLY A 342 27.01 12.65 28.75
N ASN A 343 26.38 11.67 29.42
CA ASN A 343 27.04 10.88 30.47
C ASN A 343 28.00 9.85 29.86
N ASP A 344 29.13 9.59 30.53
CA ASP A 344 30.09 8.53 30.20
C ASP A 344 29.99 7.41 31.24
N VAL A 345 29.33 6.31 30.87
CA VAL A 345 28.96 5.19 31.74
C VAL A 345 29.79 3.96 31.37
N THR A 346 30.73 3.57 32.22
CA THR A 346 31.52 2.35 32.07
C THR A 346 31.15 1.34 33.14
N ILE A 347 30.74 0.14 32.71
CA ILE A 347 30.32 -0.96 33.59
C ILE A 347 31.12 -2.21 33.24
N THR A 348 31.74 -2.80 34.25
CA THR A 348 32.25 -4.17 34.21
C THR A 348 31.53 -4.99 35.28
N THR A 349 30.88 -6.07 34.85
CA THR A 349 30.09 -6.94 35.72
C THR A 349 30.41 -8.41 35.47
N GLN A 350 30.45 -9.22 36.53
CA GLN A 350 30.64 -10.67 36.45
C GLN A 350 29.35 -11.44 36.15
N THR A 351 28.19 -10.78 36.19
CA THR A 351 26.91 -11.31 35.76
C THR A 351 26.27 -10.32 34.78
N GLU A 352 25.01 -9.97 34.97
CA GLU A 352 24.25 -9.09 34.06
C GLU A 352 24.47 -7.61 34.41
N GLY A 353 24.06 -6.70 33.52
CA GLY A 353 24.11 -5.29 33.82
C GLY A 353 23.42 -4.40 32.80
N VAL A 354 23.02 -3.21 33.26
CA VAL A 354 22.33 -2.23 32.43
C VAL A 354 23.03 -0.88 32.51
N GLY A 355 23.39 -0.31 31.36
CA GLY A 355 24.05 1.00 31.29
C GLY A 355 23.13 2.13 31.73
N ILE A 356 22.07 2.36 30.96
CA ILE A 356 21.03 3.33 31.29
C ILE A 356 19.68 2.62 31.19
N SER A 357 18.83 2.76 32.20
CA SER A 357 17.50 2.15 32.21
C SER A 357 16.41 3.17 32.52
N ALA A 358 15.25 2.99 31.88
CA ALA A 358 14.06 3.76 32.13
C ALA A 358 12.80 2.88 32.09
N SER A 359 12.19 2.67 33.26
CA SER A 359 10.85 2.11 33.40
C SER A 359 9.86 3.24 33.72
N SER A 360 9.59 4.09 32.73
CA SER A 360 8.94 5.41 32.88
C SER A 360 8.54 5.96 31.50
N SER A 361 7.79 7.07 31.46
CA SER A 361 7.39 7.77 30.22
C SER A 361 8.04 9.15 30.13
N ASP A 362 8.18 9.71 28.93
CA ASP A 362 8.74 11.06 28.70
C ASP A 362 10.19 11.18 29.21
N VAL A 363 10.99 10.19 28.84
CA VAL A 363 12.42 10.10 29.14
C VAL A 363 13.23 10.35 27.87
N SER A 364 14.10 11.35 27.90
CA SER A 364 15.06 11.66 26.85
C SER A 364 16.44 11.14 27.24
N ILE A 365 16.95 10.14 26.51
CA ILE A 365 18.28 9.55 26.69
C ILE A 365 19.10 9.89 25.43
N THR A 366 19.98 10.89 25.54
CA THR A 366 20.65 11.46 24.36
C THR A 366 22.16 11.65 24.52
N ASP A 367 22.93 11.39 23.47
CA ASP A 367 24.37 11.71 23.44
C ASP A 367 25.21 11.10 24.60
N ASN A 368 24.77 10.01 25.21
CA ASN A 368 25.52 9.32 26.27
C ASN A 368 26.52 8.33 25.67
N LYS A 369 27.69 8.15 26.29
CA LYS A 369 28.62 7.05 26.02
C LYS A 369 28.40 5.94 27.05
N VAL A 370 28.06 4.73 26.61
CA VAL A 370 27.82 3.57 27.48
C VAL A 370 28.77 2.45 27.08
N THR A 371 29.75 2.15 27.93
CA THR A 371 30.60 0.96 27.82
C THR A 371 30.13 -0.11 28.81
N LEU A 372 29.59 -1.23 28.32
CA LEU A 372 29.07 -2.32 29.16
C LEU A 372 29.74 -3.65 28.81
N ASN A 373 30.53 -4.16 29.73
CA ASN A 373 31.13 -5.48 29.70
C ASN A 373 30.49 -6.40 30.75
N ALA A 374 29.51 -7.19 30.33
CA ALA A 374 28.74 -8.11 31.18
C ALA A 374 29.04 -9.58 30.88
N ALA A 375 28.97 -10.45 31.89
CA ALA A 375 29.09 -11.89 31.68
C ALA A 375 27.70 -12.55 31.63
N HIS A 376 27.52 -13.57 30.81
CA HIS A 376 26.26 -14.33 30.74
C HIS A 376 26.14 -15.42 31.82
N ASP A 377 26.62 -15.16 33.03
CA ASP A 377 26.52 -16.10 34.15
C ASP A 377 25.24 -15.85 34.99
N PRO A 378 24.60 -16.89 35.52
CA PRO A 378 23.35 -16.74 36.28
C PRO A 378 23.57 -15.92 37.55
N VAL A 379 22.73 -14.89 37.70
CA VAL A 379 22.62 -14.03 38.87
C VAL A 379 22.52 -14.82 40.17
N GLN A 380 23.34 -14.47 41.16
CA GLN A 380 23.33 -15.13 42.47
C GLN A 380 22.68 -14.31 43.59
N ALA A 381 22.32 -13.04 43.37
CA ALA A 381 21.68 -12.22 44.40
C ALA A 381 20.62 -11.22 43.91
N TYR A 382 20.46 -10.09 44.63
CA TYR A 382 19.30 -9.19 44.64
C TYR A 382 18.93 -8.74 43.23
N THR A 383 17.75 -9.16 42.80
CA THR A 383 17.19 -8.83 41.49
C THR A 383 16.35 -7.55 41.62
N ASP A 384 16.57 -6.55 40.77
CA ASP A 384 15.64 -5.44 40.66
C ASP A 384 14.33 -5.99 40.06
N GLY A 385 13.22 -5.88 40.80
CA GLY A 385 11.95 -6.46 40.38
C GLY A 385 11.29 -5.76 39.19
N TYR A 386 11.76 -4.56 38.83
CA TYR A 386 11.14 -3.67 37.84
C TYR A 386 11.97 -3.56 36.56
N ILE A 387 13.30 -3.53 36.66
CA ILE A 387 14.20 -3.64 35.51
C ILE A 387 14.43 -5.11 35.15
N GLY A 388 14.53 -5.99 36.15
CA GLY A 388 14.76 -7.41 35.97
C GLY A 388 16.23 -7.78 35.80
N ASN A 389 16.44 -9.08 35.60
CA ASN A 389 17.74 -9.70 35.35
C ASN A 389 18.01 -9.69 33.85
N ILE A 390 18.57 -8.58 33.37
CA ILE A 390 18.74 -8.31 31.96
C ILE A 390 20.07 -7.59 31.68
N SER A 391 20.52 -7.70 30.42
CA SER A 391 21.80 -7.15 29.97
C SER A 391 21.60 -6.24 28.77
N TYR A 392 21.70 -4.93 28.98
CA TYR A 392 21.41 -3.91 27.98
C TYR A 392 22.31 -2.69 28.09
N GLY A 393 22.82 -2.17 26.97
CA GLY A 393 23.44 -0.84 26.96
C GLY A 393 22.43 0.23 27.42
N ILE A 394 21.30 0.29 26.74
CA ILE A 394 20.14 1.10 27.15
C ILE A 394 18.87 0.24 27.19
N TYR A 395 18.13 0.29 28.29
CA TYR A 395 16.88 -0.44 28.48
C TYR A 395 15.74 0.53 28.74
N VAL A 396 14.71 0.54 27.89
CA VAL A 396 13.51 1.34 28.08
C VAL A 396 12.31 0.41 28.09
N ASN A 397 11.58 0.39 29.21
CA ASN A 397 10.42 -0.46 29.42
C ASN A 397 9.20 0.37 29.78
N ASN A 398 8.21 0.36 28.90
CA ASN A 398 6.97 1.09 29.11
C ASN A 398 5.94 0.23 29.90
N PHE A 399 5.15 0.87 30.76
CA PHE A 399 4.05 0.21 31.45
C PHE A 399 2.89 -0.07 30.48
N ASN A 400 2.40 -1.32 30.48
CA ASN A 400 1.34 -1.85 29.61
C ASN A 400 0.03 -1.02 29.65
N ASN A 401 -0.48 -0.76 28.44
CA ASN A 401 -1.50 0.22 28.01
C ASN A 401 -2.97 -0.14 28.27
N ASP A 402 -3.33 -0.85 29.34
CA ASP A 402 -4.76 -1.05 29.67
C ASP A 402 -5.41 0.21 30.31
N MET A 403 -4.70 1.34 30.49
CA MET A 403 -5.20 2.53 31.22
C MET A 403 -4.87 3.94 30.66
N GLY A 404 -4.41 4.11 29.41
CA GLY A 404 -4.43 5.43 28.74
C GLY A 404 -3.15 6.29 28.82
N TYR A 405 -2.38 6.20 27.75
CA TYR A 405 -1.39 7.14 27.17
C TYR A 405 -0.41 7.92 28.07
N PHE A 406 0.86 7.48 28.05
CA PHE A 406 2.04 8.34 27.86
C PHE A 406 3.13 7.56 27.08
N THR A 407 3.41 7.94 25.83
CA THR A 407 4.54 7.46 25.01
C THR A 407 5.20 8.66 24.35
N ASN A 408 6.48 8.90 24.66
CA ASN A 408 7.32 10.00 24.14
C ASN A 408 8.80 9.80 24.54
N ASN A 409 9.28 8.54 24.69
CA ASN A 409 10.69 8.36 25.01
C ASN A 409 11.53 8.66 23.77
N THR A 410 12.65 9.35 24.00
CA THR A 410 13.59 9.76 22.95
C THR A 410 14.93 9.11 23.24
N VAL A 411 15.39 8.21 22.37
CA VAL A 411 16.70 7.56 22.51
C VAL A 411 17.52 7.80 21.24
N THR A 412 18.43 8.77 21.28
CA THR A 412 19.11 9.28 20.07
C THR A 412 20.55 9.68 20.33
N GLY A 413 21.47 9.48 19.38
CA GLY A 413 22.84 10.01 19.48
C GLY A 413 23.74 9.33 20.53
N ASN A 414 23.24 8.31 21.25
CA ASN A 414 24.04 7.58 22.22
C ASN A 414 25.10 6.71 21.53
N THR A 415 26.26 6.66 22.17
CA THR A 415 27.38 5.80 21.80
C THR A 415 27.39 4.57 22.69
N ILE A 416 27.19 3.36 22.15
CA ILE A 416 27.15 2.13 22.96
C ILE A 416 28.27 1.19 22.57
N VAL A 417 29.09 0.83 23.54
CA VAL A 417 30.21 -0.08 23.46
C VAL A 417 29.87 -1.27 24.35
N SER A 418 29.21 -2.31 23.82
CA SER A 418 28.72 -3.40 24.67
C SER A 418 28.94 -4.79 24.06
N ASN A 419 29.19 -5.76 24.93
CA ASN A 419 29.25 -7.18 24.57
C ASN A 419 27.90 -7.92 24.77
N VAL A 420 26.84 -7.17 25.08
CA VAL A 420 25.44 -7.63 25.22
C VAL A 420 24.53 -6.76 24.35
N GLU A 421 23.22 -7.02 24.36
CA GLU A 421 22.24 -6.31 23.51
C GLU A 421 22.33 -4.79 23.72
N ALA A 422 22.50 -4.04 22.62
CA ALA A 422 22.79 -2.61 22.71
C ALA A 422 21.60 -1.82 23.27
N ILE A 423 20.39 -2.07 22.75
CA ILE A 423 19.15 -1.41 23.18
C ILE A 423 17.98 -2.36 23.18
N LYS A 424 17.10 -2.17 24.15
CA LYS A 424 15.72 -2.64 24.09
C LYS A 424 14.75 -1.55 24.47
N ALA A 425 13.81 -1.29 23.55
CA ALA A 425 12.70 -0.37 23.72
C ALA A 425 11.39 -1.09 23.37
N TYR A 426 10.36 -0.89 24.18
CA TYR A 426 9.05 -1.52 24.00
C TYR A 426 7.99 -0.48 23.59
N GLU A 427 7.30 -0.73 22.48
CA GLU A 427 6.00 -0.16 22.08
C GLU A 427 5.91 1.20 21.33
N GLU A 428 4.67 1.56 21.01
CA GLU A 428 4.20 2.48 19.98
C GLU A 428 4.33 3.97 20.36
N GLY A 429 5.14 4.73 19.62
CA GLY A 429 5.25 6.20 19.74
C GLY A 429 6.66 6.71 20.05
N ASP A 430 7.56 5.83 20.48
CA ASP A 430 8.93 6.19 20.82
C ASP A 430 9.76 6.56 19.57
N GLN A 431 10.54 7.64 19.69
CA GLN A 431 11.49 8.08 18.67
C GLN A 431 12.86 7.47 19.01
N VAL A 432 13.13 6.30 18.43
CA VAL A 432 14.46 5.67 18.51
C VAL A 432 15.20 6.01 17.21
N GLN A 433 16.19 6.88 17.29
CA GLN A 433 17.04 7.29 16.16
C GLN A 433 18.42 6.59 16.26
N PRO A 434 19.28 6.60 15.21
CA PRO A 434 20.49 5.79 15.19
C PRO A 434 21.42 6.01 16.38
N LEU A 435 21.98 4.90 16.84
CA LEU A 435 23.07 4.83 17.81
C LEU A 435 24.38 4.76 17.07
N THR A 436 25.44 5.31 17.66
CA THR A 436 26.80 4.99 17.24
C THR A 436 27.27 3.83 18.10
N ILE A 437 27.33 2.60 17.60
CA ILE A 437 27.98 1.52 18.36
C ILE A 437 29.49 1.70 18.17
N GLU A 438 30.18 2.22 19.20
CA GLU A 438 31.64 2.32 19.17
C GLU A 438 32.27 1.01 19.65
N ASP A 439 33.41 0.66 19.06
CA ASP A 439 34.19 -0.51 19.45
C ASP A 439 34.76 -0.39 20.87
N ASN A 440 34.85 -1.54 21.54
CA ASN A 440 35.53 -1.72 22.83
C ASN A 440 36.91 -1.05 22.83
N GLU A 441 37.17 -0.20 23.84
CA GLU A 441 38.47 0.42 24.07
C GLU A 441 39.55 -0.63 24.39
N ALA A 442 40.17 -1.13 23.31
CA ALA A 442 41.57 -1.54 23.22
C ALA A 442 41.99 -1.76 21.75
N SER A 443 41.64 -0.88 20.81
CA SER A 443 41.89 -1.15 19.38
C SER A 443 43.27 -0.72 18.88
N THR A 444 44.02 -1.65 18.31
CA THR A 444 45.09 -1.31 17.36
C THR A 444 44.49 -1.20 15.95
N SER A 445 44.84 -0.16 15.21
CA SER A 445 44.36 0.04 13.84
C SER A 445 45.33 -0.52 12.79
N TYR A 446 44.84 -1.25 11.80
CA TYR A 446 45.61 -1.79 10.68
C TYR A 446 45.11 -1.26 9.34
N LEU A 447 46.00 -0.63 8.56
CA LEU A 447 45.70 -0.23 7.18
C LEU A 447 45.76 -1.43 6.25
N ILE A 448 44.64 -1.76 5.63
CA ILE A 448 44.49 -2.84 4.65
C ILE A 448 44.25 -2.21 3.28
N ASP A 449 45.25 -2.29 2.40
CA ASP A 449 45.19 -1.88 0.99
C ASP A 449 45.77 -2.98 0.09
N ASP A 450 45.74 -2.81 -1.23
CA ASP A 450 46.26 -3.81 -2.16
C ASP A 450 47.73 -4.21 -1.89
N ALA A 451 48.53 -3.34 -1.28
CA ALA A 451 49.93 -3.62 -0.95
C ALA A 451 50.09 -4.35 0.39
N THR A 452 49.21 -4.11 1.37
CA THR A 452 49.28 -4.72 2.70
C THR A 452 48.38 -5.94 2.88
N TYR A 453 47.36 -6.14 2.05
CA TYR A 453 46.37 -7.22 2.17
C TYR A 453 47.00 -8.60 2.37
N ASP A 454 47.97 -8.97 1.52
CA ASP A 454 48.64 -10.28 1.57
C ASP A 454 49.51 -10.46 2.82
N THR A 455 49.67 -9.43 3.66
CA THR A 455 50.30 -9.52 4.99
C THR A 455 49.35 -10.14 5.99
N TYR A 456 48.08 -9.72 5.98
CA TYR A 456 47.09 -10.03 7.01
C TYR A 456 46.11 -11.14 6.62
N PHE A 457 45.84 -11.31 5.32
CA PHE A 457 44.81 -12.20 4.81
C PHE A 457 45.38 -13.35 3.96
N ASN A 458 44.69 -14.49 4.01
CA ASN A 458 44.88 -15.63 3.12
C ASN A 458 44.23 -15.38 1.75
N ALA A 459 44.57 -16.23 0.78
CA ALA A 459 44.02 -16.15 -0.58
C ALA A 459 42.51 -16.41 -0.66
N ASP A 460 41.92 -17.08 0.34
CA ASP A 460 40.48 -17.30 0.47
C ASP A 460 39.74 -16.19 1.22
N GLY A 461 40.49 -15.20 1.72
CA GLY A 461 39.99 -14.04 2.45
C GLY A 461 39.98 -14.18 3.96
N THR A 462 40.34 -15.34 4.53
CA THR A 462 40.43 -15.49 5.99
C THR A 462 41.62 -14.73 6.57
N ILE A 463 41.51 -14.23 7.80
CA ILE A 463 42.65 -13.67 8.53
C ILE A 463 43.70 -14.77 8.74
N LYS A 464 44.99 -14.44 8.61
CA LYS A 464 46.06 -15.41 8.87
C LYS A 464 46.24 -15.67 10.35
N ASP A 465 46.57 -16.91 10.71
CA ASP A 465 46.93 -17.31 12.07
C ASP A 465 48.08 -16.49 12.69
N ASP A 466 48.97 -15.92 11.87
CA ASP A 466 50.11 -15.10 12.31
C ASP A 466 49.90 -13.58 12.14
N ALA A 467 48.72 -13.15 11.68
CA ALA A 467 48.36 -11.74 11.64
C ALA A 467 48.17 -11.20 13.07
N PRO A 468 48.64 -9.98 13.38
CA PRO A 468 48.50 -9.40 14.72
C PRO A 468 47.09 -8.85 15.01
N ILE A 469 46.06 -9.29 14.28
CA ILE A 469 44.68 -8.79 14.42
C ILE A 469 43.98 -9.60 15.53
N ALA A 470 43.42 -8.91 16.51
CA ALA A 470 42.68 -9.49 17.63
C ALA A 470 41.27 -8.90 17.75
N ALA A 471 40.45 -9.47 18.64
CA ALA A 471 39.12 -8.96 18.92
C ALA A 471 39.19 -7.51 19.45
N GLY A 472 38.34 -6.63 18.93
CA GLY A 472 38.28 -5.19 19.23
C GLY A 472 39.24 -4.32 18.42
N ASP A 473 40.03 -4.90 17.51
CA ASP A 473 40.90 -4.13 16.60
C ASP A 473 40.13 -3.50 15.43
N VAL A 474 40.73 -2.49 14.79
CA VAL A 474 40.15 -1.77 13.64
C VAL A 474 40.93 -2.04 12.36
N LEU A 475 40.24 -2.51 11.32
CA LEU A 475 40.72 -2.60 9.95
C LEU A 475 40.32 -1.35 9.17
N LEU A 476 41.30 -0.50 8.88
CA LEU A 476 41.15 0.68 8.03
C LEU A 476 41.32 0.26 6.57
N LEU A 477 40.25 0.24 5.79
CA LEU A 477 40.27 -0.22 4.41
C LEU A 477 40.63 0.91 3.44
N GLY A 478 41.79 0.79 2.82
CA GLY A 478 42.29 1.68 1.77
C GLY A 478 41.81 1.29 0.38
N ASP A 479 42.60 1.59 -0.65
CA ASP A 479 42.29 1.14 -2.02
C ASP A 479 42.51 -0.38 -2.12
N LEU A 480 41.43 -1.13 -2.41
CA LEU A 480 41.44 -2.58 -2.53
C LEU A 480 40.73 -3.02 -3.81
N THR A 481 41.31 -3.96 -4.54
CA THR A 481 40.74 -4.46 -5.80
C THR A 481 40.63 -5.98 -5.83
N GLY A 482 39.41 -6.50 -6.02
CA GLY A 482 39.17 -7.94 -6.20
C GLY A 482 39.52 -8.79 -4.97
N LYS A 483 39.43 -8.20 -3.77
CA LYS A 483 39.79 -8.83 -2.51
C LYS A 483 38.55 -9.30 -1.75
N LYS A 484 38.71 -10.34 -0.95
CA LYS A 484 37.62 -10.90 -0.14
C LYS A 484 38.06 -10.85 1.32
N LEU A 485 37.28 -10.24 2.20
CA LEU A 485 37.56 -10.26 3.63
C LEU A 485 36.59 -11.24 4.27
N VAL A 486 37.09 -12.26 4.95
CA VAL A 486 36.32 -13.23 5.74
C VAL A 486 36.75 -13.10 7.18
N ILE A 487 35.83 -12.62 8.00
CA ILE A 487 36.06 -12.20 9.38
C ILE A 487 35.27 -13.13 10.29
N ASP A 488 35.97 -13.74 11.23
CA ASP A 488 35.47 -14.70 12.22
C ASP A 488 35.86 -14.29 13.66
N THR A 489 36.16 -12.99 13.84
CA THR A 489 36.61 -12.39 15.10
C THR A 489 35.95 -11.00 15.25
N PRO A 490 35.56 -10.56 16.45
CA PRO A 490 34.90 -9.26 16.67
C PRO A 490 35.80 -8.09 16.29
N ILE A 491 35.45 -7.28 15.27
CA ILE A 491 36.30 -6.15 14.84
C ILE A 491 35.54 -4.96 14.23
N THR A 492 36.20 -3.80 14.33
CA THR A 492 36.15 -2.59 13.50
C THR A 492 36.43 -2.77 12.01
N ILE A 493 35.48 -2.68 11.06
CA ILE A 493 35.82 -2.51 9.64
C ILE A 493 35.41 -1.13 9.16
N ARG A 494 36.39 -0.25 8.96
CA ARG A 494 36.15 1.16 8.62
C ARG A 494 36.80 1.58 7.31
N GLY A 495 36.05 2.27 6.45
CA GLY A 495 36.58 2.83 5.21
C GLY A 495 37.50 4.03 5.47
N VAL A 496 38.62 4.10 4.76
CA VAL A 496 39.47 5.30 4.78
C VAL A 496 38.83 6.37 3.87
N PRO A 497 38.66 7.62 4.33
CA PRO A 497 38.02 8.66 3.52
C PRO A 497 38.66 8.84 2.14
N ASN A 498 37.82 8.91 1.11
CA ASN A 498 38.22 9.02 -0.31
C ASN A 498 38.99 7.80 -0.87
N LYS A 499 38.92 6.65 -0.20
CA LYS A 499 39.42 5.37 -0.70
C LYS A 499 38.28 4.50 -1.16
N LYS A 500 38.57 3.59 -2.08
CA LYS A 500 37.54 2.80 -2.74
C LYS A 500 37.86 1.32 -2.77
N LEU A 501 36.84 0.51 -2.48
CA LEU A 501 36.86 -0.93 -2.61
C LEU A 501 36.21 -1.33 -3.94
N VAL A 502 36.99 -1.87 -4.88
CA VAL A 502 36.51 -2.23 -6.21
C VAL A 502 36.44 -3.75 -6.37
N ASN A 503 35.25 -4.28 -6.64
CA ASN A 503 34.97 -5.72 -6.71
C ASN A 503 35.45 -6.49 -5.47
N CYS A 504 35.37 -5.87 -4.29
CA CYS A 504 35.67 -6.52 -3.03
C CYS A 504 34.40 -6.97 -2.33
N THR A 505 34.52 -7.99 -1.47
CA THR A 505 33.44 -8.41 -0.56
C THR A 505 33.92 -8.44 0.88
N VAL A 506 33.01 -8.17 1.80
CA VAL A 506 33.21 -8.26 3.25
C VAL A 506 32.24 -9.28 3.80
N ASN A 507 32.77 -10.32 4.44
CA ASN A 507 32.00 -11.45 4.95
C ASN A 507 32.22 -11.57 6.46
N LEU A 508 31.17 -11.37 7.25
CA LEU A 508 31.16 -11.71 8.67
C LEU A 508 30.56 -13.09 8.84
N ILE A 509 31.28 -13.97 9.52
CA ILE A 509 30.86 -15.34 9.79
C ILE A 509 30.96 -15.63 11.29
N GLN A 510 30.44 -16.78 11.72
CA GLN A 510 30.51 -17.27 13.10
C GLN A 510 31.84 -16.92 13.79
N GLY A 511 31.75 -16.20 14.90
CA GLY A 511 32.89 -15.68 15.68
C GLY A 511 33.11 -14.17 15.52
N ALA A 512 32.50 -13.53 14.51
CA ALA A 512 32.55 -12.09 14.30
C ALA A 512 31.43 -11.30 14.99
N ASP A 513 30.89 -11.82 16.09
CA ASP A 513 29.89 -11.12 16.91
C ASP A 513 30.43 -9.76 17.39
N ASN A 514 29.59 -8.74 17.60
CA ASN A 514 30.03 -7.40 18.04
C ASN A 514 30.93 -6.67 17.02
N SER A 515 30.83 -6.98 15.72
CA SER A 515 31.59 -6.26 14.69
C SER A 515 30.81 -5.07 14.12
N VAL A 516 31.51 -4.01 13.71
CA VAL A 516 30.94 -2.88 12.98
C VAL A 516 31.53 -2.79 11.58
N ILE A 517 30.68 -2.50 10.59
CA ILE A 517 31.08 -2.20 9.21
C ILE A 517 30.61 -0.79 8.89
N GLU A 518 31.56 0.12 8.69
CA GLU A 518 31.22 1.52 8.46
C GLU A 518 32.11 2.28 7.46
N ASP A 519 31.54 3.35 6.92
CA ASP A 519 32.21 4.33 6.05
C ASP A 519 32.85 3.75 4.78
N LEU A 520 32.44 2.55 4.33
CA LEU A 520 32.98 1.92 3.12
C LEU A 520 32.43 2.61 1.85
N ASP A 521 33.30 3.00 0.92
CA ASP A 521 32.92 3.33 -0.47
C ASP A 521 33.24 2.12 -1.37
N MET A 522 32.20 1.35 -1.72
CA MET A 522 32.30 0.12 -2.48
C MET A 522 31.74 0.29 -3.89
N GLU A 523 32.45 -0.20 -4.90
CA GLU A 523 31.93 -0.41 -6.24
C GLU A 523 32.10 -1.87 -6.66
N PHE A 524 31.00 -2.53 -7.02
CA PHE A 524 31.00 -3.93 -7.40
C PHE A 524 30.30 -4.12 -8.74
N THR A 525 31.04 -4.54 -9.77
CA THR A 525 30.47 -4.81 -11.11
C THR A 525 30.27 -6.31 -11.32
N GLY A 526 31.20 -7.14 -10.86
CA GLY A 526 31.24 -8.56 -11.21
C GLY A 526 31.44 -8.81 -12.71
N ASP A 527 31.18 -10.04 -13.14
CA ASP A 527 31.20 -10.46 -14.54
C ASP A 527 30.27 -11.68 -14.79
N ASP A 528 30.20 -12.15 -16.04
CA ASP A 528 29.37 -13.30 -16.43
C ASP A 528 29.87 -14.66 -15.89
N THR A 529 30.88 -14.66 -15.01
CA THR A 529 31.38 -15.83 -14.31
C THR A 529 31.10 -15.82 -12.81
N THR A 530 30.83 -14.64 -12.24
CA THR A 530 30.72 -14.36 -10.80
C THR A 530 29.66 -15.25 -10.13
N GLY A 531 28.42 -15.27 -10.66
CA GLY A 531 27.31 -15.99 -10.02
C GLY A 531 26.65 -15.18 -8.91
N SER A 532 25.80 -15.78 -8.08
CA SER A 532 25.13 -15.03 -7.01
C SER A 532 26.11 -14.63 -5.91
N ILE A 533 26.00 -13.41 -5.38
CA ILE A 533 26.95 -12.86 -4.41
C ILE A 533 26.37 -11.75 -3.54
N GLY A 534 26.66 -11.80 -2.23
CA GLY A 534 26.51 -10.67 -1.31
C GLY A 534 27.80 -9.85 -1.21
N ILE A 535 27.70 -8.52 -1.35
CA ILE A 535 28.84 -7.61 -1.28
C ILE A 535 29.29 -7.44 0.17
N ILE A 536 28.35 -7.12 1.04
CA ILE A 536 28.45 -7.30 2.49
C ILE A 536 27.59 -8.52 2.83
N TYR A 537 28.21 -9.58 3.33
CA TYR A 537 27.56 -10.84 3.63
C TYR A 537 27.75 -11.17 5.11
N ILE A 538 26.65 -11.46 5.80
CA ILE A 538 26.63 -11.77 7.22
C ILE A 538 25.96 -13.12 7.44
N LYS A 539 26.57 -13.95 8.28
CA LYS A 539 26.00 -15.25 8.62
C LYS A 539 26.35 -15.74 10.02
N ASP A 540 25.35 -16.19 10.76
CA ASP A 540 25.50 -16.85 12.07
C ASP A 540 26.27 -15.97 13.09
N VAL A 541 25.93 -14.68 13.17
CA VAL A 541 26.55 -13.70 14.08
C VAL A 541 25.50 -12.87 14.82
N THR A 542 25.90 -12.29 15.95
CA THR A 542 25.07 -11.47 16.82
C THR A 542 25.66 -10.08 17.05
N ASN A 543 24.81 -9.08 17.25
CA ASN A 543 25.19 -7.71 17.61
C ASN A 543 26.11 -7.09 16.55
N VAL A 544 25.63 -6.94 15.32
CA VAL A 544 26.42 -6.37 14.22
C VAL A 544 25.77 -5.09 13.71
N THR A 545 26.59 -4.08 13.50
CA THR A 545 26.17 -2.81 12.90
C THR A 545 26.78 -2.64 11.52
N ILE A 546 25.96 -2.30 10.53
CA ILE A 546 26.37 -1.94 9.17
C ILE A 546 25.86 -0.54 8.89
N GLN A 547 26.74 0.45 8.91
CA GLN A 547 26.32 1.84 8.85
C GLN A 547 27.13 2.74 7.92
N ASN A 548 26.51 3.79 7.39
CA ASN A 548 27.20 4.85 6.63
C ASN A 548 27.97 4.36 5.39
N ASN A 549 27.67 3.15 4.89
CA ASN A 549 28.35 2.60 3.74
C ASN A 549 27.72 3.12 2.45
N LYS A 550 28.54 3.32 1.42
CA LYS A 550 28.12 3.60 0.06
C LYS A 550 28.43 2.39 -0.82
N ILE A 551 27.40 1.77 -1.36
CA ILE A 551 27.54 0.57 -2.21
C ILE A 551 27.00 0.90 -3.60
N VAL A 552 27.87 0.80 -4.61
CA VAL A 552 27.54 1.08 -6.01
C VAL A 552 27.71 -0.16 -6.87
N VAL A 553 26.65 -0.59 -7.55
CA VAL A 553 26.67 -1.68 -8.53
C VAL A 553 26.27 -1.09 -9.88
N PRO A 554 27.20 -0.87 -10.83
CA PRO A 554 26.87 -0.13 -12.05
C PRO A 554 26.25 -0.95 -13.19
N ASP A 555 26.50 -2.27 -13.27
CA ASP A 555 25.79 -3.21 -14.15
C ASP A 555 26.16 -4.64 -13.76
N PHE A 556 25.34 -5.27 -12.92
CA PHE A 556 25.51 -6.68 -12.61
C PHE A 556 24.80 -7.59 -13.63
N VAL A 557 25.49 -8.63 -14.11
CA VAL A 557 25.01 -9.50 -15.18
C VAL A 557 24.82 -10.95 -14.71
N ASP A 558 23.90 -11.68 -15.35
CA ASP A 558 23.72 -13.11 -15.08
C ASP A 558 24.98 -13.92 -15.44
N LYS A 559 25.32 -14.89 -14.59
CA LYS A 559 26.34 -15.89 -14.93
C LYS A 559 25.96 -16.68 -16.17
N THR A 560 26.90 -16.79 -17.12
CA THR A 560 26.71 -17.55 -18.36
C THR A 560 26.31 -19.00 -18.05
N GLY A 561 25.14 -19.40 -18.57
CA GLY A 561 24.60 -20.74 -18.40
C GLY A 561 23.79 -20.98 -17.12
N SER A 562 23.57 -19.97 -16.28
CA SER A 562 22.69 -20.10 -15.13
C SER A 562 21.24 -20.39 -15.57
N LYS A 563 20.66 -21.46 -15.01
CA LYS A 563 19.26 -21.84 -15.28
C LYS A 563 18.28 -20.81 -14.71
N TYR A 564 18.56 -20.33 -13.51
CA TYR A 564 17.65 -19.48 -12.75
C TYR A 564 18.03 -18.00 -12.78
N GLY A 565 19.26 -17.67 -13.16
CA GLY A 565 19.84 -16.31 -13.09
C GLY A 565 20.94 -16.23 -12.04
N SER A 566 21.48 -15.04 -11.84
CA SER A 566 22.33 -14.69 -10.70
C SER A 566 21.65 -13.58 -9.90
N SER A 567 21.95 -13.55 -8.61
CA SER A 567 21.46 -12.54 -7.67
C SER A 567 22.63 -11.74 -7.13
N VAL A 568 22.51 -10.44 -7.03
CA VAL A 568 23.47 -9.62 -6.28
C VAL A 568 22.72 -8.93 -5.15
N TYR A 569 23.36 -8.94 -3.98
CA TYR A 569 22.85 -8.36 -2.74
C TYR A 569 23.86 -7.30 -2.29
N ALA A 570 23.44 -6.05 -2.08
CA ALA A 570 24.35 -5.07 -1.49
C ALA A 570 24.68 -5.47 -0.05
N ILE A 571 23.65 -5.83 0.72
CA ILE A 571 23.77 -6.38 2.06
C ILE A 571 22.93 -7.66 2.14
N GLU A 572 23.55 -8.77 2.53
CA GLU A 572 22.91 -10.08 2.69
C GLU A 572 23.11 -10.59 4.11
N VAL A 573 22.01 -10.86 4.84
CA VAL A 573 22.00 -11.43 6.18
C VAL A 573 21.36 -12.81 6.12
N GLU A 574 22.15 -13.85 6.36
CA GLU A 574 21.74 -15.24 6.27
C GLU A 574 21.76 -15.93 7.65
N SER A 575 20.61 -16.45 8.10
CA SER A 575 20.46 -17.01 9.46
C SER A 575 21.21 -18.33 9.73
N GLY A 576 21.82 -18.97 8.73
CA GLY A 576 22.66 -20.17 8.89
C GLY A 576 22.07 -21.22 9.84
N ALA A 577 22.86 -21.80 10.74
CA ALA A 577 22.40 -22.78 11.74
C ALA A 577 22.13 -22.17 13.13
N LEU A 578 22.61 -20.96 13.41
CA LEU A 578 22.54 -20.30 14.72
C LEU A 578 21.56 -19.11 14.75
N GLY A 579 21.14 -18.62 13.58
CA GLY A 579 20.43 -17.36 13.44
C GLY A 579 21.41 -16.19 13.37
N CYS A 580 20.98 -15.08 12.76
CA CYS A 580 21.57 -13.78 13.06
C CYS A 580 20.66 -13.04 14.04
N HIS A 581 21.24 -12.44 15.07
CA HIS A 581 20.49 -11.75 16.12
C HIS A 581 21.04 -10.33 16.30
N ASP A 582 20.19 -9.35 16.60
CA ASP A 582 20.60 -7.97 16.88
C ASP A 582 21.43 -7.37 15.74
N ILE A 583 20.85 -7.33 14.54
CA ILE A 583 21.52 -6.81 13.34
C ILE A 583 20.95 -5.43 13.01
N PHE A 584 21.83 -4.44 12.96
CA PHE A 584 21.50 -3.05 12.66
C PHE A 584 22.07 -2.67 11.29
N ILE A 585 21.19 -2.24 10.37
CA ILE A 585 21.55 -1.82 9.03
C ILE A 585 21.00 -0.41 8.83
N ASN A 586 21.86 0.59 8.92
CA ASN A 586 21.41 1.98 8.98
C ASN A 586 22.23 2.97 8.17
N ASN A 587 21.60 4.03 7.66
CA ASN A 587 22.30 5.12 6.97
C ASN A 587 23.17 4.69 5.77
N ASN A 588 22.87 3.54 5.16
CA ASN A 588 23.61 3.08 3.98
C ASN A 588 23.01 3.69 2.71
N ASN A 589 23.90 4.05 1.78
CA ASN A 589 23.55 4.56 0.46
C ASN A 589 23.82 3.49 -0.60
N ILE A 590 22.77 2.82 -1.07
CA ILE A 590 22.83 1.69 -1.99
C ILE A 590 22.33 2.14 -3.36
N PHE A 591 23.18 2.04 -4.38
CA PHE A 591 22.85 2.35 -5.77
C PHE A 591 23.18 1.13 -6.62
N MET A 592 22.18 0.51 -7.25
CA MET A 592 22.42 -0.71 -8.01
C MET A 592 21.67 -0.70 -9.34
N GLU A 593 22.39 -0.99 -10.41
CA GLU A 593 21.89 -1.23 -11.74
C GLU A 593 22.34 -2.64 -12.18
N GLY A 594 21.46 -3.39 -12.84
CA GLY A 594 21.84 -4.72 -13.30
C GLY A 594 20.89 -5.33 -14.32
N SER A 595 21.45 -5.85 -15.40
CA SER A 595 20.70 -6.64 -16.38
C SER A 595 20.42 -8.09 -15.96
N CYS A 596 20.94 -8.51 -14.80
CA CYS A 596 20.65 -9.80 -14.15
C CYS A 596 19.14 -9.99 -13.88
N ARG A 597 18.79 -11.21 -13.47
CA ARG A 597 17.39 -11.52 -13.12
C ARG A 597 16.97 -10.99 -11.75
N TYR A 598 17.90 -10.89 -10.81
CA TYR A 598 17.57 -10.62 -9.43
C TYR A 598 18.53 -9.59 -8.85
N LEU A 599 17.96 -8.49 -8.37
CA LEU A 599 18.67 -7.41 -7.73
C LEU A 599 18.05 -7.17 -6.36
N TYR A 600 18.89 -7.20 -5.32
CA TYR A 600 18.48 -7.02 -3.94
C TYR A 600 19.32 -5.93 -3.29
N GLY A 601 18.67 -4.91 -2.72
CA GLY A 601 19.37 -3.92 -1.90
C GLY A 601 19.83 -4.57 -0.60
N ILE A 602 18.86 -4.81 0.29
CA ILE A 602 19.06 -5.48 1.57
C ILE A 602 18.23 -6.77 1.56
N ASP A 603 18.87 -7.90 1.80
CA ASP A 603 18.24 -9.22 1.83
C ASP A 603 18.51 -9.89 3.17
N VAL A 604 17.44 -10.23 3.87
CA VAL A 604 17.49 -10.93 5.15
C VAL A 604 16.68 -12.21 5.00
N PHE A 605 17.35 -13.35 5.10
CA PHE A 605 16.70 -14.62 4.88
C PHE A 605 17.28 -15.73 5.74
N LYS A 606 16.49 -16.79 5.86
CA LYS A 606 16.89 -18.01 6.53
C LYS A 606 17.42 -19.03 5.54
N THR A 607 18.56 -19.65 5.85
CA THR A 607 19.07 -20.77 5.06
C THR A 607 18.01 -21.88 5.00
N TRP A 608 17.73 -22.36 3.79
CA TRP A 608 16.72 -23.39 3.58
C TRP A 608 16.94 -24.62 4.48
N GLY A 609 15.94 -24.92 5.31
CA GLY A 609 15.96 -26.08 6.21
C GLY A 609 16.70 -25.87 7.53
N SER A 610 17.12 -24.64 7.85
CA SER A 610 17.62 -24.29 9.18
C SER A 610 16.51 -24.39 10.24
N GLU A 611 16.93 -24.63 11.49
CA GLU A 611 16.06 -24.61 12.67
C GLU A 611 15.91 -23.20 13.26
N ASN A 612 16.93 -22.33 13.13
CA ASN A 612 16.96 -21.00 13.73
C ASN A 612 16.61 -19.90 12.73
N ARG A 613 15.81 -18.93 13.19
CA ARG A 613 15.41 -17.71 12.49
C ARG A 613 16.34 -16.56 12.82
N ASN A 614 16.29 -15.51 12.02
CA ASN A 614 16.87 -14.24 12.43
C ASN A 614 15.94 -13.57 13.45
N THR A 615 16.50 -12.89 14.43
CA THR A 615 15.73 -12.16 15.45
C THR A 615 16.28 -10.74 15.61
N ASN A 616 15.44 -9.77 15.95
CA ASN A 616 15.84 -8.39 16.20
C ASN A 616 16.63 -7.77 15.03
N ILE A 617 15.98 -7.73 13.86
CA ILE A 617 16.57 -7.18 12.64
C ILE A 617 16.06 -5.77 12.42
N ASN A 618 16.97 -4.81 12.47
CA ASN A 618 16.68 -3.38 12.43
C ASN A 618 17.26 -2.76 11.15
N ILE A 619 16.38 -2.32 10.24
CA ILE A 619 16.75 -1.72 8.96
C ILE A 619 16.16 -0.32 8.90
N PHE A 620 16.97 0.72 9.09
CA PHE A 620 16.45 2.08 9.20
C PHE A 620 17.29 3.15 8.49
N GLU A 621 16.62 4.17 7.99
CA GLU A 621 17.26 5.36 7.37
C GLU A 621 18.21 5.05 6.20
N ASN A 622 18.03 3.92 5.53
CA ASN A 622 18.81 3.59 4.34
C ASN A 622 18.23 4.29 3.10
N TYR A 623 19.10 4.73 2.20
CA TYR A 623 18.73 5.15 0.86
C TYR A 623 19.03 4.02 -0.13
N VAL A 624 17.98 3.42 -0.71
CA VAL A 624 18.11 2.28 -1.63
C VAL A 624 17.54 2.64 -2.99
N ASN A 625 18.41 2.69 -4.00
CA ASN A 625 18.05 2.98 -5.38
C ASN A 625 18.44 1.81 -6.29
N LEU A 626 17.44 1.14 -6.87
CA LEU A 626 17.60 -0.02 -7.73
C LEU A 626 17.05 0.23 -9.14
N GLU A 627 17.82 -0.18 -10.15
CA GLU A 627 17.38 -0.32 -11.55
C GLU A 627 17.60 -1.76 -12.04
N GLY A 628 16.56 -2.59 -11.87
CA GLY A 628 16.57 -4.00 -12.18
C GLY A 628 16.29 -4.37 -13.63
N GLY A 629 16.83 -5.53 -14.01
CA GLY A 629 16.67 -6.16 -15.30
C GLY A 629 15.35 -6.89 -15.49
N SER A 630 15.42 -8.06 -16.12
CA SER A 630 14.24 -8.67 -16.77
C SER A 630 13.27 -9.41 -15.86
N ARG A 631 13.58 -9.62 -14.57
CA ARG A 631 12.73 -10.42 -13.68
C ARG A 631 12.31 -9.69 -12.40
N MET A 632 13.21 -9.31 -11.50
CA MET A 632 12.80 -8.46 -10.37
C MET A 632 13.92 -7.60 -9.77
N ALA A 633 13.51 -6.49 -9.14
CA ALA A 633 14.30 -5.69 -8.20
C ALA A 633 13.55 -5.60 -6.87
N GLU A 634 14.21 -5.91 -5.76
CA GLU A 634 13.64 -5.86 -4.42
C GLU A 634 14.56 -5.00 -3.54
N ALA A 635 14.08 -3.83 -3.12
CA ALA A 635 14.93 -2.90 -2.36
C ALA A 635 15.25 -3.45 -0.98
N ILE A 636 14.23 -3.91 -0.26
CA ILE A 636 14.39 -4.60 1.03
C ILE A 636 13.57 -5.89 0.97
N TYR A 637 14.20 -7.03 1.23
CA TYR A 637 13.54 -8.31 1.42
C TYR A 637 13.86 -8.86 2.81
N VAL A 638 12.83 -9.20 3.60
CA VAL A 638 12.99 -9.81 4.92
C VAL A 638 12.11 -11.04 5.03
N SER A 639 12.71 -12.18 5.34
CA SER A 639 11.95 -13.43 5.45
C SER A 639 12.33 -14.30 6.64
N GLU A 640 11.37 -15.08 7.10
CA GLU A 640 11.51 -16.06 8.19
C GLU A 640 12.22 -15.48 9.42
N SER A 641 11.86 -14.25 9.82
CA SER A 641 12.50 -13.50 10.90
C SER A 641 11.49 -13.09 11.98
N ASP A 642 11.96 -12.97 13.22
CA ASP A 642 11.20 -12.54 14.39
C ASP A 642 11.70 -11.14 14.82
N GLU A 643 10.84 -10.28 15.36
CA GLU A 643 11.22 -8.95 15.87
C GLU A 643 11.94 -8.10 14.79
N VAL A 644 11.19 -7.69 13.76
CA VAL A 644 11.76 -6.98 12.60
C VAL A 644 11.28 -5.53 12.59
N ILE A 645 12.20 -4.58 12.43
CA ILE A 645 11.89 -3.16 12.24
C ILE A 645 12.45 -2.69 10.90
N VAL A 646 11.58 -2.16 10.04
CA VAL A 646 11.95 -1.48 8.79
C VAL A 646 11.40 -0.06 8.86
N ASP A 647 12.23 0.90 9.26
CA ASP A 647 11.78 2.26 9.61
C ASP A 647 12.52 3.39 8.89
N GLY A 648 11.81 4.40 8.40
CA GLY A 648 12.46 5.63 7.90
C GLY A 648 13.32 5.48 6.64
N ASN A 649 13.21 4.38 5.89
CA ASN A 649 14.02 4.17 4.69
C ASN A 649 13.45 4.94 3.48
N SER A 650 14.33 5.40 2.60
CA SER A 650 13.98 6.03 1.32
C SER A 650 14.33 5.10 0.17
N ILE A 651 13.30 4.65 -0.56
CA ILE A 651 13.40 3.56 -1.53
C ILE A 651 12.92 4.03 -2.90
N ASP A 652 13.79 3.86 -3.90
CA ASP A 652 13.51 4.00 -5.33
C ASP A 652 13.78 2.66 -6.03
N SER A 653 12.73 1.90 -6.36
CA SER A 653 12.87 0.56 -6.97
C SER A 653 12.25 0.54 -8.36
N THR A 654 13.08 0.51 -9.41
CA THR A 654 12.65 0.43 -10.81
C THR A 654 13.04 -0.91 -11.43
N SER A 655 12.17 -1.51 -12.23
CA SER A 655 12.50 -2.79 -12.91
C SER A 655 11.83 -2.96 -14.27
N ASN A 656 12.55 -3.58 -15.21
CA ASN A 656 11.95 -4.11 -16.46
C ASN A 656 11.13 -5.38 -16.23
N GLY A 657 11.17 -5.95 -15.02
CA GLY A 657 10.34 -7.04 -14.54
C GLY A 657 9.34 -6.55 -13.48
N ALA A 658 9.29 -7.26 -12.35
CA ALA A 658 8.57 -6.83 -11.15
C ALA A 658 9.47 -5.94 -10.29
N ALA A 659 8.90 -5.02 -9.53
CA ALA A 659 9.65 -4.21 -8.58
C ALA A 659 8.95 -4.24 -7.22
N TYR A 660 9.75 -4.27 -6.16
CA TYR A 660 9.31 -4.29 -4.78
C TYR A 660 10.03 -3.19 -4.00
N GLY A 661 9.27 -2.47 -3.17
CA GLY A 661 9.82 -1.59 -2.14
C GLY A 661 10.31 -2.41 -0.96
N VAL A 662 9.38 -2.82 -0.09
CA VAL A 662 9.65 -3.72 1.04
C VAL A 662 8.86 -5.02 0.86
N ALA A 663 9.57 -6.12 0.70
CA ALA A 663 8.97 -7.45 0.57
C ALA A 663 9.23 -8.28 1.82
N THR A 664 8.16 -8.83 2.42
CA THR A 664 8.29 -9.68 3.60
C THR A 664 7.55 -11.01 3.48
N ASP A 665 8.16 -12.06 4.06
CA ASP A 665 7.62 -13.44 4.09
C ASP A 665 7.84 -14.05 5.48
N GLN A 666 6.80 -14.62 6.13
CA GLN A 666 6.92 -15.28 7.44
C GLN A 666 7.61 -14.37 8.48
N LEU A 667 7.00 -13.23 8.83
CA LEU A 667 7.46 -12.38 9.93
C LEU A 667 6.63 -12.58 11.19
N THR A 668 7.26 -12.43 12.35
CA THR A 668 6.57 -12.38 13.66
C THR A 668 6.96 -11.09 14.36
N ASN A 669 6.02 -10.35 14.96
CA ASN A 669 6.30 -9.11 15.69
C ASN A 669 7.10 -8.10 14.84
N ALA A 670 6.53 -7.69 13.70
CA ALA A 670 7.24 -6.86 12.74
C ALA A 670 6.60 -5.47 12.58
N VAL A 671 7.42 -4.45 12.40
CA VAL A 671 7.00 -3.07 12.14
C VAL A 671 7.65 -2.57 10.84
N VAL A 672 6.83 -2.13 9.89
CA VAL A 672 7.26 -1.43 8.67
C VAL A 672 6.67 -0.03 8.71
N ALA A 673 7.47 0.97 9.07
CA ALA A 673 6.98 2.31 9.37
C ALA A 673 7.79 3.45 8.74
N ASN A 674 7.13 4.59 8.52
CA ASN A 674 7.78 5.85 8.13
C ASN A 674 8.66 5.78 6.87
N ASN A 675 8.47 4.79 6.00
CA ASN A 675 9.28 4.65 4.78
C ASN A 675 8.70 5.49 3.65
N ILE A 676 9.57 6.06 2.81
CA ILE A 676 9.21 6.71 1.56
C ILE A 676 9.56 5.75 0.42
N ILE A 677 8.53 5.26 -0.28
CA ILE A 677 8.64 4.13 -1.20
C ILE A 677 8.11 4.54 -2.58
N SER A 678 8.99 4.54 -3.57
CA SER A 678 8.69 4.74 -4.98
C SER A 678 9.03 3.48 -5.77
N VAL A 679 8.03 2.86 -6.38
CA VAL A 679 8.18 1.59 -7.11
C VAL A 679 7.65 1.72 -8.52
N ASN A 680 8.49 1.43 -9.51
CA ASN A 680 8.15 1.51 -10.93
C ASN A 680 8.50 0.22 -11.68
N ALA A 681 7.49 -0.56 -12.04
CA ALA A 681 7.67 -1.85 -12.71
C ALA A 681 7.07 -1.85 -14.11
N ALA A 682 7.80 -2.41 -15.09
CA ALA A 682 7.22 -2.70 -16.39
C ALA A 682 6.09 -3.75 -16.30
N THR A 683 6.15 -4.64 -15.30
CA THR A 683 5.10 -5.63 -15.01
C THR A 683 4.30 -5.27 -13.75
N GLN A 684 4.54 -5.93 -12.63
CA GLN A 684 3.85 -5.72 -11.37
C GLN A 684 4.74 -4.93 -10.40
N ALA A 685 4.23 -3.80 -9.92
CA ALA A 685 4.82 -3.05 -8.82
C ALA A 685 4.14 -3.46 -7.51
N TYR A 686 4.94 -3.65 -6.47
CA TYR A 686 4.50 -3.84 -5.09
C TYR A 686 5.21 -2.83 -4.19
N GLY A 687 4.47 -1.96 -3.50
CA GLY A 687 5.06 -1.04 -2.52
C GLY A 687 5.59 -1.82 -1.31
N ILE A 688 4.67 -2.38 -0.52
CA ILE A 688 4.95 -3.24 0.62
C ILE A 688 4.20 -4.56 0.46
N THR A 689 4.86 -5.70 0.71
CA THR A 689 4.19 -6.99 0.79
C THR A 689 4.44 -7.69 2.12
N ALA A 690 3.40 -8.28 2.71
CA ALA A 690 3.49 -9.15 3.89
C ALA A 690 2.83 -10.51 3.62
N THR A 691 3.65 -11.49 3.27
CA THR A 691 3.15 -12.77 2.72
C THR A 691 3.52 -13.96 3.59
N THR A 692 2.81 -15.08 3.37
CA THR A 692 3.14 -16.39 3.93
C THR A 692 3.21 -16.43 5.47
N SER A 693 2.09 -16.69 6.16
CA SER A 693 2.07 -17.12 7.58
C SER A 693 2.86 -16.25 8.58
N GLY A 694 2.75 -14.93 8.45
CA GLY A 694 3.26 -14.01 9.49
C GLY A 694 2.23 -13.74 10.58
N SER A 695 2.69 -13.23 11.73
CA SER A 695 1.81 -12.75 12.81
C SER A 695 2.29 -11.43 13.42
N ASP A 696 1.35 -10.65 13.93
CA ASP A 696 1.62 -9.40 14.67
C ASP A 696 2.51 -8.45 13.85
N THR A 697 2.09 -8.15 12.61
CA THR A 697 2.79 -7.25 11.70
C THR A 697 2.06 -5.92 11.59
N ILE A 698 2.77 -4.82 11.77
CA ILE A 698 2.25 -3.45 11.70
C ILE A 698 2.88 -2.76 10.50
N ILE A 699 2.05 -2.22 9.60
CA ILE A 699 2.47 -1.42 8.45
C ILE A 699 1.85 -0.04 8.59
N ARG A 700 2.65 0.99 8.91
CA ARG A 700 2.09 2.29 9.26
C ARG A 700 2.88 3.50 8.78
N ALA A 701 2.20 4.64 8.59
CA ALA A 701 2.85 5.92 8.28
C ALA A 701 3.82 5.90 7.08
N ASN A 702 3.67 4.95 6.15
CA ASN A 702 4.50 4.90 4.95
C ASN A 702 3.90 5.79 3.86
N ASP A 703 4.76 6.43 3.06
CA ASP A 703 4.39 7.14 1.83
C ASP A 703 4.78 6.27 0.63
N ILE A 704 3.79 5.77 -0.11
CA ILE A 704 3.95 4.73 -1.13
C ILE A 704 3.42 5.24 -2.47
N ASP A 705 4.27 5.30 -3.49
CA ASP A 705 3.88 5.48 -4.90
C ASP A 705 4.27 4.24 -5.71
N ALA A 706 3.27 3.43 -6.09
CA ALA A 706 3.48 2.21 -6.86
C ALA A 706 2.88 2.29 -8.27
N LYS A 707 3.72 2.09 -9.29
CA LYS A 707 3.37 2.24 -10.69
C LYS A 707 3.77 1.03 -11.53
N GLY A 708 2.85 0.51 -12.33
CA GLY A 708 3.17 -0.55 -13.28
C GLY A 708 2.01 -1.02 -14.15
N THR A 709 2.25 -2.07 -14.96
CA THR A 709 1.18 -2.76 -15.68
C THR A 709 0.16 -3.34 -14.69
N GLY A 710 0.63 -3.86 -13.56
CA GLY A 710 -0.14 -4.01 -12.33
C GLY A 710 0.51 -3.20 -11.20
N ALA A 711 -0.27 -2.68 -10.26
CA ALA A 711 0.24 -1.92 -9.12
C ALA A 711 -0.48 -2.26 -7.82
N VAL A 712 0.27 -2.71 -6.82
CA VAL A 712 -0.21 -2.92 -5.45
C VAL A 712 0.56 -2.00 -4.52
N GLY A 713 -0.14 -1.17 -3.74
CA GLY A 713 0.50 -0.34 -2.73
C GLY A 713 0.97 -1.19 -1.56
N ILE A 714 0.02 -1.71 -0.78
CA ILE A 714 0.25 -2.67 0.30
C ILE A 714 -0.48 -3.97 -0.02
N GLY A 715 0.19 -5.12 0.06
CA GLY A 715 -0.39 -6.41 -0.28
C GLY A 715 -0.05 -7.49 0.73
N PHE A 716 -1.04 -8.21 1.24
CA PHE A 716 -0.77 -9.18 2.30
C PHE A 716 -1.63 -10.44 2.20
N ASN A 717 -1.07 -11.59 2.57
CA ASN A 717 -1.79 -12.86 2.61
C ASN A 717 -1.32 -13.74 3.78
N LYS A 718 -2.23 -14.61 4.25
CA LYS A 718 -1.99 -15.56 5.34
C LYS A 718 -1.40 -14.96 6.62
N GLN A 719 -1.78 -13.75 7.00
CA GLN A 719 -1.33 -13.08 8.22
C GLN A 719 -2.30 -13.29 9.39
N ASP A 720 -1.81 -13.33 10.62
CA ASP A 720 -2.63 -13.31 11.84
C ASP A 720 -2.26 -12.11 12.72
N GLY A 721 -3.16 -11.13 12.86
CA GLY A 721 -2.86 -9.91 13.63
C GLY A 721 -2.09 -8.86 12.82
N ILE A 722 -2.52 -8.59 11.58
CA ILE A 722 -1.92 -7.52 10.76
C ILE A 722 -2.66 -6.21 10.94
N VAL A 723 -1.92 -5.13 11.23
CA VAL A 723 -2.41 -3.77 11.36
C VAL A 723 -1.87 -2.93 10.21
N ILE A 724 -2.74 -2.20 9.51
CA ILE A 724 -2.36 -1.30 8.41
C ILE A 724 -2.97 0.07 8.68
N GLU A 725 -2.16 1.07 9.03
CA GLU A 725 -2.68 2.37 9.45
C GLU A 725 -1.89 3.60 9.03
N ASP A 726 -2.58 4.72 8.85
CA ASP A 726 -1.98 6.04 8.58
C ASP A 726 -1.00 6.09 7.39
N ASN A 727 -1.08 5.14 6.46
CA ASN A 727 -0.25 5.16 5.26
C ASN A 727 -0.82 6.09 4.19
N THR A 728 0.03 6.78 3.45
CA THR A 728 -0.31 7.47 2.21
C THR A 728 0.04 6.57 1.03
N ILE A 729 -0.95 6.21 0.21
CA ILE A 729 -0.78 5.19 -0.83
C ILE A 729 -1.32 5.70 -2.17
N ALA A 730 -0.43 5.97 -3.11
CA ALA A 730 -0.75 6.23 -4.50
C ALA A 730 -0.45 4.99 -5.36
N ILE A 731 -1.38 4.64 -6.25
CA ILE A 731 -1.13 3.63 -7.28
C ILE A 731 -1.50 4.12 -8.69
N ASP A 732 -0.67 3.76 -9.68
CA ASP A 732 -0.90 3.96 -11.11
C ASP A 732 -0.75 2.62 -11.85
N GLY A 733 -1.89 1.91 -11.97
CA GLY A 733 -1.98 0.56 -12.50
C GLY A 733 -2.59 0.46 -13.90
N GLY A 734 -1.97 -0.34 -14.78
CA GLY A 734 -2.41 -0.65 -16.14
C GLY A 734 -3.29 -1.92 -16.28
N ASP A 735 -3.18 -2.62 -17.41
CA ASP A 735 -3.90 -3.89 -17.67
C ASP A 735 -3.12 -5.08 -17.09
N TYR A 736 -3.28 -5.30 -15.79
CA TYR A 736 -2.61 -6.36 -15.05
C TYR A 736 -2.99 -7.78 -15.51
N THR A 737 -4.06 -7.96 -16.30
CA THR A 737 -4.46 -9.29 -16.79
C THR A 737 -3.52 -9.84 -17.87
N SER A 738 -2.66 -8.98 -18.41
CA SER A 738 -1.68 -9.31 -19.44
C SER A 738 -0.36 -9.86 -18.90
N ILE A 739 -0.15 -9.79 -17.58
CA ILE A 739 1.08 -10.19 -16.90
C ILE A 739 0.82 -11.39 -15.98
N THR A 740 1.88 -12.12 -15.64
CA THR A 740 1.84 -13.23 -14.68
C THR A 740 2.81 -12.94 -13.55
N SER A 741 2.35 -12.98 -12.30
CA SER A 741 3.24 -12.89 -11.14
C SER A 741 3.80 -14.27 -10.76
N SER A 742 5.04 -14.29 -10.25
CA SER A 742 5.61 -15.46 -9.56
C SER A 742 5.35 -15.42 -8.06
N ASP A 743 4.80 -14.31 -7.56
CA ASP A 743 4.44 -14.09 -6.17
C ASP A 743 3.14 -14.83 -5.81
N THR A 744 3.04 -15.28 -4.56
CA THR A 744 1.83 -15.93 -4.05
C THR A 744 0.64 -14.98 -3.93
N LEU A 745 0.90 -13.68 -3.81
CA LEU A 745 -0.12 -12.64 -3.76
C LEU A 745 -0.82 -12.44 -5.11
N GLY A 746 -0.17 -12.82 -6.22
CA GLY A 746 -0.72 -12.69 -7.57
C GLY A 746 -0.61 -11.25 -8.11
N THR A 747 -1.42 -10.93 -9.11
CA THR A 747 -1.40 -9.64 -9.84
C THR A 747 -2.68 -8.85 -9.59
N ALA A 748 -2.57 -7.55 -9.38
CA ALA A 748 -3.72 -6.68 -9.13
C ALA A 748 -3.39 -5.20 -9.40
N ASN A 749 -4.45 -4.38 -9.46
CA ASN A 749 -4.41 -2.95 -9.19
C ASN A 749 -5.18 -2.69 -7.89
N ALA A 750 -4.50 -2.42 -6.80
CA ALA A 750 -5.13 -2.12 -5.51
C ALA A 750 -4.18 -1.32 -4.60
N ALA A 751 -4.64 -0.20 -4.05
CA ALA A 751 -3.84 0.50 -3.03
C ALA A 751 -3.58 -0.41 -1.83
N ILE A 752 -4.59 -1.18 -1.39
CA ILE A 752 -4.45 -2.21 -0.37
C ILE A 752 -5.08 -3.51 -0.87
N LEU A 753 -4.28 -4.58 -1.01
CA LEU A 753 -4.71 -5.90 -1.45
C LEU A 753 -4.74 -6.87 -0.26
N ASN A 754 -5.95 -7.17 0.22
CA ASN A 754 -6.19 -8.24 1.20
C ASN A 754 -6.32 -9.59 0.48
N GLY A 755 -5.24 -10.38 0.52
CA GLY A 755 -5.16 -11.73 -0.03
C GLY A 755 -5.89 -12.79 0.81
N GLU A 756 -5.66 -14.06 0.47
CA GLU A 756 -6.34 -15.17 1.15
C GLU A 756 -5.71 -15.54 2.49
N GLY A 757 -6.52 -16.02 3.42
CA GLY A 757 -6.06 -16.69 4.64
C GLY A 757 -5.68 -15.79 5.81
N ASN A 758 -6.02 -14.50 5.77
CA ASN A 758 -5.73 -13.56 6.86
C ASN A 758 -6.75 -13.67 8.02
N THR A 759 -6.30 -13.50 9.27
CA THR A 759 -7.10 -13.39 10.50
C THR A 759 -6.66 -12.15 11.30
N ASN A 760 -7.57 -11.60 12.11
CA ASN A 760 -7.31 -10.40 12.94
C ASN A 760 -6.67 -9.24 12.16
N VAL A 761 -7.32 -8.85 11.05
CA VAL A 761 -6.87 -7.74 10.19
C VAL A 761 -7.49 -6.45 10.68
N GLU A 762 -6.66 -5.46 10.97
CA GLU A 762 -7.07 -4.11 11.35
C GLU A 762 -6.57 -3.08 10.33
N MET A 763 -7.45 -2.13 9.97
CA MET A 763 -7.15 -1.08 9.00
C MET A 763 -7.79 0.22 9.44
N SER A 764 -6.98 1.27 9.63
CA SER A 764 -7.45 2.59 10.08
C SER A 764 -6.64 3.70 9.40
N GLY A 765 -7.13 4.94 9.31
CA GLY A 765 -6.29 6.10 8.97
C GLY A 765 -5.62 6.22 7.58
N ASN A 766 -5.62 5.19 6.73
CA ASN A 766 -4.90 5.21 5.44
C ASN A 766 -5.52 6.18 4.41
N ASP A 767 -4.70 7.03 3.80
CA ASP A 767 -5.05 7.88 2.65
C ASP A 767 -4.67 7.18 1.35
N VAL A 768 -5.64 6.94 0.48
CA VAL A 768 -5.44 6.14 -0.74
C VAL A 768 -5.89 6.89 -1.98
N THR A 769 -5.02 6.93 -3.00
CA THR A 769 -5.32 7.49 -4.32
C THR A 769 -5.03 6.45 -5.39
N GLU A 770 -6.07 6.02 -6.11
CA GLU A 770 -5.93 5.08 -7.22
C GLU A 770 -6.16 5.78 -8.57
N THR A 771 -5.15 5.78 -9.42
CA THR A 771 -5.26 6.16 -10.84
C THR A 771 -5.33 4.92 -11.73
N SER A 772 -6.37 4.10 -11.56
CA SER A 772 -6.60 2.93 -12.40
C SER A 772 -7.33 3.30 -13.70
N ALA A 773 -6.59 3.54 -14.79
CA ALA A 773 -7.18 3.85 -16.10
C ALA A 773 -7.38 2.61 -16.99
N VAL A 774 -8.00 1.53 -16.50
CA VAL A 774 -8.36 0.37 -17.36
C VAL A 774 -9.84 0.03 -17.32
N ARG A 775 -10.53 0.57 -18.31
CA ARG A 775 -11.87 0.16 -18.72
C ARG A 775 -11.85 -1.27 -19.26
N LEU A 776 -12.72 -2.16 -18.77
CA LEU A 776 -12.81 -3.55 -19.24
C LEU A 776 -13.40 -3.65 -20.65
N ASP A 777 -12.85 -4.53 -21.48
CA ASP A 777 -13.39 -4.81 -22.82
C ASP A 777 -14.79 -5.43 -22.75
N THR A 778 -15.66 -4.97 -23.64
CA THR A 778 -17.05 -5.44 -23.75
C THR A 778 -17.32 -6.12 -25.08
N VAL A 779 -18.29 -7.03 -25.07
CA VAL A 779 -18.76 -7.78 -26.24
C VAL A 779 -20.28 -7.64 -26.33
N ILE A 780 -20.75 -7.28 -27.52
CA ILE A 780 -22.17 -7.29 -27.87
C ILE A 780 -22.47 -8.55 -28.69
N GLU A 781 -23.44 -9.34 -28.22
CA GLU A 781 -23.98 -10.48 -28.96
C GLU A 781 -25.36 -10.14 -29.51
N VAL A 782 -25.48 -10.12 -30.83
CA VAL A 782 -26.73 -9.95 -31.55
C VAL A 782 -26.73 -10.85 -32.78
N SER A 783 -27.81 -11.59 -33.00
CA SER A 783 -27.91 -12.58 -34.08
C SER A 783 -28.87 -12.14 -35.18
N ASP A 784 -28.56 -12.53 -36.42
CA ASP A 784 -29.48 -12.38 -37.55
C ASP A 784 -30.86 -12.98 -37.24
N MET A 785 -31.92 -12.26 -37.59
CA MET A 785 -33.30 -12.69 -37.36
C MET A 785 -34.09 -12.70 -38.67
N THR A 786 -34.88 -13.76 -38.89
CA THR A 786 -35.78 -13.86 -40.03
C THR A 786 -37.23 -14.05 -39.59
N VAL A 787 -38.11 -13.12 -39.98
CA VAL A 787 -39.54 -13.16 -39.67
C VAL A 787 -40.35 -13.08 -40.97
N THR A 788 -41.55 -13.66 -41.03
CA THR A 788 -42.44 -13.50 -42.19
C THR A 788 -43.39 -12.32 -41.97
N ALA A 789 -43.56 -11.45 -42.97
CA ALA A 789 -44.47 -10.32 -42.91
C ALA A 789 -45.89 -10.78 -42.53
N VAL A 790 -46.47 -10.17 -41.49
CA VAL A 790 -47.87 -10.34 -41.09
C VAL A 790 -48.47 -8.94 -40.88
N PRO A 791 -49.81 -8.78 -40.87
CA PRO A 791 -50.44 -7.47 -40.77
C PRO A 791 -50.02 -6.62 -39.56
N SER A 792 -49.50 -7.23 -38.48
CA SER A 792 -48.98 -6.53 -37.29
C SER A 792 -47.45 -6.45 -37.21
N GLY A 793 -46.68 -7.36 -37.82
CA GLY A 793 -45.21 -7.26 -37.91
C GLY A 793 -44.41 -7.18 -36.60
N ASN A 794 -45.02 -7.45 -35.44
CA ASN A 794 -44.37 -7.28 -34.14
C ASN A 794 -43.32 -8.38 -33.91
N GLY A 795 -42.11 -7.99 -33.52
CA GLY A 795 -41.03 -8.89 -33.13
C GLY A 795 -40.06 -8.21 -32.17
N ASN A 796 -39.28 -9.03 -31.48
CA ASN A 796 -38.30 -8.62 -30.48
C ASN A 796 -36.95 -9.21 -30.87
N LEU A 797 -35.96 -8.37 -31.15
CA LEU A 797 -34.57 -8.79 -31.34
C LEU A 797 -33.82 -8.60 -30.02
N GLN A 798 -33.21 -9.68 -29.51
CA GLN A 798 -32.40 -9.66 -28.29
C GLN A 798 -30.97 -9.23 -28.59
N ILE A 799 -30.43 -8.40 -27.71
CA ILE A 799 -29.06 -7.87 -27.74
C ILE A 799 -28.49 -8.12 -26.36
N THR A 800 -27.40 -8.88 -26.26
CA THR A 800 -26.73 -9.16 -24.99
C THR A 800 -25.43 -8.39 -24.90
N LEU A 801 -25.21 -7.63 -23.82
CA LEU A 801 -23.96 -6.96 -23.51
C LEU A 801 -23.29 -7.66 -22.32
N LYS A 802 -22.01 -7.98 -22.49
CA LYS A 802 -21.18 -8.64 -21.46
C LYS A 802 -19.73 -8.18 -21.52
N THR A 803 -18.96 -8.43 -20.48
CA THR A 803 -17.49 -8.30 -20.56
C THR A 803 -16.91 -9.38 -21.48
N ALA A 804 -15.68 -9.19 -21.96
CA ALA A 804 -14.96 -10.23 -22.71
C ALA A 804 -14.85 -11.56 -21.92
N GLY A 805 -14.76 -11.48 -20.59
CA GLY A 805 -14.77 -12.63 -19.67
C GLY A 805 -16.15 -13.29 -19.46
N GLY A 806 -17.22 -12.76 -20.06
CA GLY A 806 -18.55 -13.38 -20.06
C GLY A 806 -19.51 -12.90 -18.98
N MET A 807 -19.12 -11.92 -18.15
CA MET A 807 -20.01 -11.34 -17.13
C MET A 807 -21.07 -10.43 -17.78
N ALA A 808 -22.34 -10.69 -17.50
CA ALA A 808 -23.45 -9.88 -18.01
C ALA A 808 -23.44 -8.45 -17.43
N LEU A 809 -23.68 -7.44 -18.28
CA LEU A 809 -23.66 -6.03 -17.86
C LEU A 809 -25.08 -5.47 -17.78
N ALA A 810 -25.63 -5.38 -16.56
CA ALA A 810 -26.98 -4.88 -16.30
C ALA A 810 -27.07 -3.35 -16.24
N ASN A 811 -28.26 -2.80 -16.51
CA ASN A 811 -28.56 -1.37 -16.47
C ASN A 811 -27.71 -0.48 -17.39
N GLN A 812 -27.03 -1.07 -18.38
CA GLN A 812 -26.18 -0.37 -19.33
C GLN A 812 -26.96 0.12 -20.53
N LYS A 813 -26.59 1.30 -21.05
CA LYS A 813 -27.24 1.94 -22.20
C LYS A 813 -26.57 1.54 -23.51
N VAL A 814 -27.29 0.85 -24.39
CA VAL A 814 -26.85 0.55 -25.75
C VAL A 814 -27.61 1.40 -26.76
N LYS A 815 -26.88 1.96 -27.74
CA LYS A 815 -27.43 2.71 -28.87
C LYS A 815 -27.65 1.77 -30.04
N VAL A 816 -28.88 1.71 -30.54
CA VAL A 816 -29.28 0.86 -31.66
C VAL A 816 -29.71 1.73 -32.82
N VAL A 817 -29.03 1.59 -33.96
CA VAL A 817 -29.42 2.20 -35.22
C VAL A 817 -30.31 1.22 -35.98
N PHE A 818 -31.58 1.57 -36.14
CA PHE A 818 -32.58 0.74 -36.81
C PHE A 818 -33.59 1.60 -37.59
N ASP A 819 -33.84 1.25 -38.86
CA ASP A 819 -34.75 1.98 -39.77
C ASP A 819 -34.47 3.50 -39.85
N ASN A 820 -33.18 3.88 -39.90
CA ASN A 820 -32.67 5.26 -39.87
C ASN A 820 -33.02 6.06 -38.60
N GLN A 821 -33.35 5.38 -37.50
CA GLN A 821 -33.52 5.97 -36.18
C GLN A 821 -32.44 5.47 -35.23
N VAL A 822 -32.06 6.31 -34.27
CA VAL A 822 -31.20 5.91 -33.14
C VAL A 822 -32.10 5.74 -31.93
N LEU A 823 -32.07 4.53 -31.35
CA LEU A 823 -32.80 4.17 -30.15
C LEU A 823 -31.79 3.92 -29.03
N GLU A 824 -32.11 4.33 -27.81
CA GLU A 824 -31.32 3.99 -26.61
C GLU A 824 -32.10 2.96 -25.81
N LEU A 825 -31.50 1.79 -25.60
CA LEU A 825 -32.09 0.68 -24.86
C LEU A 825 -31.22 0.38 -23.62
N THR A 826 -31.86 -0.04 -22.53
CA THR A 826 -31.17 -0.41 -21.29
C THR A 826 -31.18 -1.93 -21.12
N THR A 827 -30.04 -2.50 -20.73
CA THR A 827 -29.92 -3.94 -20.45
C THR A 827 -30.56 -4.30 -19.11
N ASP A 828 -31.17 -5.49 -19.03
CA ASP A 828 -31.70 -6.05 -17.78
C ASP A 828 -30.63 -6.73 -16.91
N ALA A 829 -31.02 -7.37 -15.81
CA ALA A 829 -30.11 -8.08 -14.89
C ALA A 829 -29.27 -9.20 -15.55
N ASN A 830 -29.68 -9.69 -16.73
CA ASN A 830 -28.93 -10.69 -17.49
C ASN A 830 -28.12 -10.07 -18.63
N GLY A 831 -27.95 -8.74 -18.64
CA GLY A 831 -27.25 -8.01 -19.69
C GLY A 831 -28.02 -7.92 -21.00
N VAL A 832 -29.33 -8.17 -21.00
CA VAL A 832 -30.13 -8.23 -22.25
C VAL A 832 -30.93 -6.95 -22.45
N ALA A 833 -30.77 -6.33 -23.62
CA ALA A 833 -31.64 -5.29 -24.16
C ALA A 833 -32.50 -5.84 -25.30
N VAL A 834 -33.74 -5.36 -25.45
CA VAL A 834 -34.69 -5.86 -26.44
C VAL A 834 -35.15 -4.77 -27.39
N LEU A 835 -34.82 -4.91 -28.68
CA LEU A 835 -35.36 -4.07 -29.75
C LEU A 835 -36.72 -4.62 -30.20
N SER A 836 -37.81 -3.94 -29.82
CA SER A 836 -39.15 -4.21 -30.36
C SER A 836 -39.37 -3.47 -31.67
N PHE A 837 -39.86 -4.17 -32.70
CA PHE A 837 -40.16 -3.60 -34.02
C PHE A 837 -41.54 -4.04 -34.52
N ALA A 838 -42.15 -3.24 -35.40
CA ALA A 838 -43.44 -3.52 -36.04
C ALA A 838 -43.36 -3.34 -37.57
N LEU A 839 -42.83 -4.34 -38.29
CA LEU A 839 -42.57 -4.27 -39.72
C LEU A 839 -43.52 -5.14 -40.56
N ASN A 840 -44.30 -4.51 -41.44
CA ASN A 840 -45.32 -5.20 -42.25
C ASN A 840 -44.94 -5.37 -43.74
N LYS A 841 -43.76 -4.90 -44.15
CA LYS A 841 -43.23 -5.04 -45.51
C LYS A 841 -41.98 -5.92 -45.52
N GLY A 842 -41.92 -6.82 -46.48
CA GLY A 842 -40.75 -7.64 -46.71
C GLY A 842 -39.56 -6.82 -47.20
N GLY A 843 -38.41 -7.05 -46.59
CA GLY A 843 -37.19 -6.25 -46.75
C GLY A 843 -36.08 -6.80 -45.85
N SER A 844 -34.90 -6.19 -45.96
CA SER A 844 -33.75 -6.46 -45.11
C SER A 844 -33.37 -5.17 -44.41
N TYR A 845 -33.24 -5.22 -43.09
CA TYR A 845 -32.92 -4.08 -42.24
C TYR A 845 -31.62 -4.42 -41.50
N ASN A 846 -30.64 -3.52 -41.57
CA ASN A 846 -29.46 -3.62 -40.73
C ASN A 846 -29.81 -3.09 -39.34
N VAL A 847 -29.27 -3.75 -38.32
CA VAL A 847 -29.35 -3.33 -36.93
C VAL A 847 -27.90 -3.17 -36.49
N ASP A 848 -27.46 -1.92 -36.33
CA ASP A 848 -26.13 -1.62 -35.83
C ASP A 848 -26.27 -1.24 -34.35
N VAL A 849 -25.49 -1.88 -33.49
CA VAL A 849 -25.56 -1.73 -32.03
C VAL A 849 -24.23 -1.21 -31.53
N PHE A 850 -24.27 -0.17 -30.71
CA PHE A 850 -23.10 0.48 -30.13
C PHE A 850 -23.26 0.58 -28.63
N TYR A 851 -22.26 0.15 -27.90
CA TYR A 851 -22.02 0.53 -26.53
C TYR A 851 -20.87 1.52 -26.53
N LEU A 852 -21.07 2.75 -26.05
CA LEU A 852 -20.04 3.79 -26.05
C LEU A 852 -19.04 3.63 -24.89
N GLY A 853 -19.37 2.74 -23.96
CA GLY A 853 -18.65 2.55 -22.71
C GLY A 853 -18.86 3.68 -21.71
N ASP A 854 -18.23 3.52 -20.55
CA ASP A 854 -18.24 4.44 -19.41
C ASP A 854 -16.86 4.38 -18.72
N ASP A 855 -16.74 4.93 -17.52
CA ASP A 855 -15.47 4.96 -16.76
C ASP A 855 -14.95 3.56 -16.41
N ASN A 856 -15.81 2.53 -16.43
CA ASN A 856 -15.47 1.15 -16.07
C ASN A 856 -15.32 0.22 -17.28
N TYR A 857 -15.92 0.55 -18.43
CA TYR A 857 -16.04 -0.36 -19.57
C TYR A 857 -15.72 0.30 -20.91
N ARG A 858 -14.95 -0.36 -21.76
CA ARG A 858 -14.65 0.07 -23.13
C ARG A 858 -15.88 -0.07 -24.01
N GLY A 859 -15.98 0.82 -24.99
CA GLY A 859 -17.01 0.74 -26.00
C GLY A 859 -16.83 -0.48 -26.91
N SER A 860 -17.94 -1.00 -27.41
CA SER A 860 -17.96 -2.09 -28.40
C SER A 860 -19.10 -1.89 -29.37
N ASP A 861 -19.01 -2.53 -30.54
CA ASP A 861 -20.04 -2.50 -31.56
C ASP A 861 -20.29 -3.88 -32.15
N ALA A 862 -21.51 -4.09 -32.63
CA ALA A 862 -21.90 -5.27 -33.36
C ALA A 862 -23.01 -4.94 -34.36
N SER A 863 -23.22 -5.81 -35.33
CA SER A 863 -24.32 -5.66 -36.28
C SER A 863 -25.04 -6.99 -36.52
N ALA A 864 -26.34 -6.89 -36.81
CA ALA A 864 -27.17 -8.02 -37.21
C ALA A 864 -28.12 -7.61 -38.34
N LYS A 865 -28.62 -8.62 -39.05
CA LYS A 865 -29.55 -8.45 -40.15
C LYS A 865 -30.93 -8.98 -39.80
N LEU A 866 -31.91 -8.07 -39.80
CA LEU A 866 -33.32 -8.42 -39.68
C LEU A 866 -33.94 -8.57 -41.08
N THR A 867 -34.29 -9.81 -41.45
CA THR A 867 -34.92 -10.14 -42.73
C THR A 867 -36.43 -10.39 -42.55
N ILE A 868 -37.25 -9.56 -43.22
CA ILE A 868 -38.69 -9.76 -43.30
C ILE A 868 -39.04 -10.44 -44.62
N ASN A 869 -39.45 -11.71 -44.56
CA ASN A 869 -39.87 -12.49 -45.71
C ASN A 869 -41.27 -12.08 -46.19
N LYS A 870 -41.45 -11.94 -47.51
CA LYS A 870 -42.77 -11.71 -48.12
C LYS A 870 -43.66 -12.94 -48.02
N ILE A 871 -44.95 -12.74 -47.82
CA ILE A 871 -45.93 -13.82 -47.80
C ILE A 871 -46.05 -14.43 -49.19
N LYS A 872 -45.82 -15.74 -49.33
CA LYS A 872 -45.98 -16.46 -50.60
C LYS A 872 -47.41 -16.37 -51.12
N THR A 873 -47.60 -16.27 -52.43
CA THR A 873 -48.93 -16.22 -53.06
C THR A 873 -49.13 -17.31 -54.10
N ALA A 874 -50.38 -17.63 -54.39
CA ALA A 874 -50.76 -18.62 -55.39
C ALA A 874 -51.88 -18.09 -56.30
N ILE A 875 -51.73 -18.33 -57.61
CA ILE A 875 -52.77 -18.07 -58.61
C ILE A 875 -53.45 -19.38 -59.00
N THR A 876 -54.77 -19.42 -58.87
CA THR A 876 -55.60 -20.50 -59.39
C THR A 876 -56.42 -20.01 -60.59
N ALA A 877 -56.41 -20.79 -61.67
CA ALA A 877 -57.18 -20.52 -62.88
C ALA A 877 -57.38 -21.82 -63.66
N SER A 878 -58.50 -21.95 -64.37
CA SER A 878 -58.80 -23.13 -65.20
C SER A 878 -58.81 -22.77 -66.69
N GLY A 879 -58.37 -23.71 -67.52
CA GLY A 879 -58.49 -23.59 -68.98
C GLY A 879 -59.94 -23.42 -69.43
N LYS A 880 -60.15 -22.75 -70.57
CA LYS A 880 -61.49 -22.50 -71.12
C LYS A 880 -61.53 -22.80 -72.61
N THR A 881 -62.69 -23.25 -73.10
CA THR A 881 -62.93 -23.47 -74.53
C THR A 881 -64.01 -22.51 -75.03
N PHE A 882 -63.73 -21.81 -76.14
CA PHE A 882 -64.67 -20.88 -76.79
C PHE A 882 -64.87 -21.23 -78.26
N LEU A 883 -65.95 -20.75 -78.87
CA LEU A 883 -65.99 -20.61 -80.33
C LEU A 883 -65.13 -19.42 -80.75
N ALA A 884 -64.39 -19.54 -81.86
CA ALA A 884 -63.59 -18.44 -82.40
C ALA A 884 -64.41 -17.16 -82.64
N THR A 885 -65.70 -17.33 -82.92
CA THR A 885 -66.70 -16.29 -83.19
C THR A 885 -67.46 -15.79 -81.96
N ALA A 886 -67.18 -16.33 -80.77
CA ALA A 886 -67.82 -15.86 -79.53
C ALA A 886 -67.54 -14.37 -79.30
N ALA A 887 -68.60 -13.61 -78.99
CA ALA A 887 -68.54 -12.17 -78.78
C ALA A 887 -67.64 -11.78 -77.60
N THR A 888 -67.65 -12.59 -76.54
CA THR A 888 -66.82 -12.40 -75.35
C THR A 888 -66.13 -13.70 -74.97
N LYS A 889 -64.83 -13.62 -74.65
CA LYS A 889 -64.00 -14.75 -74.21
C LYS A 889 -63.36 -14.36 -72.87
N LYS A 890 -64.11 -14.56 -71.78
CA LYS A 890 -63.69 -14.16 -70.43
C LYS A 890 -62.80 -15.23 -69.82
N LEU A 891 -61.66 -14.83 -69.26
CA LEU A 891 -60.81 -15.69 -68.44
C LEU A 891 -60.69 -15.07 -67.05
N THR A 892 -60.75 -15.92 -66.02
CA THR A 892 -60.70 -15.52 -64.61
C THR A 892 -59.52 -16.18 -63.92
N ALA A 893 -58.94 -15.49 -62.96
CA ALA A 893 -57.92 -16.03 -62.05
C ALA A 893 -58.22 -15.57 -60.63
N THR A 894 -57.99 -16.44 -59.64
CA THR A 894 -58.12 -16.13 -58.22
C THR A 894 -56.74 -16.08 -57.60
N LEU A 895 -56.42 -15.00 -56.87
CA LEU A 895 -55.17 -14.81 -56.15
C LEU A 895 -55.41 -14.99 -54.64
N LYS A 896 -54.59 -15.83 -54.02
CA LYS A 896 -54.58 -16.09 -52.58
C LYS A 896 -53.17 -16.02 -52.01
N ASP A 897 -53.03 -15.78 -50.72
CA ASP A 897 -51.78 -16.03 -49.99
C ASP A 897 -51.61 -17.52 -49.65
N ALA A 898 -50.47 -17.88 -49.07
CA ALA A 898 -50.13 -19.24 -48.65
C ALA A 898 -51.07 -19.80 -47.56
N ASN A 899 -51.69 -18.93 -46.77
CA ASN A 899 -52.64 -19.29 -45.72
C ASN A 899 -54.07 -19.45 -46.27
N GLY A 900 -54.27 -19.25 -47.58
CA GLY A 900 -55.55 -19.42 -48.25
C GLY A 900 -56.45 -18.18 -48.25
N ASN A 901 -55.98 -17.06 -47.68
CA ASN A 901 -56.70 -15.78 -47.66
C ASN A 901 -56.75 -15.18 -49.06
N VAL A 902 -57.89 -14.59 -49.41
CA VAL A 902 -58.07 -13.94 -50.71
C VAL A 902 -57.40 -12.57 -50.74
N LEU A 903 -56.68 -12.28 -51.82
CA LEU A 903 -55.99 -10.99 -51.97
C LEU A 903 -56.79 -10.06 -52.86
N ALA A 904 -57.55 -9.14 -52.25
CA ALA A 904 -58.34 -8.12 -52.93
C ALA A 904 -57.48 -6.93 -53.40
N ASN A 905 -57.98 -6.19 -54.40
CA ASN A 905 -57.37 -4.97 -54.93
C ASN A 905 -55.93 -5.13 -55.49
N LYS A 906 -55.53 -6.35 -55.87
CA LYS A 906 -54.21 -6.64 -56.44
C LYS A 906 -54.26 -6.71 -57.97
N LYS A 907 -53.27 -6.13 -58.64
CA LYS A 907 -53.15 -6.11 -60.10
C LYS A 907 -52.60 -7.44 -60.63
N VAL A 908 -53.37 -8.13 -61.46
CA VAL A 908 -52.97 -9.38 -62.14
C VAL A 908 -52.89 -9.16 -63.65
N THR A 909 -51.83 -9.66 -64.26
CA THR A 909 -51.56 -9.57 -65.69
C THR A 909 -51.85 -10.90 -66.38
N PHE A 910 -52.43 -10.84 -67.59
CA PHE A 910 -52.72 -11.99 -68.44
C PHE A 910 -52.08 -11.75 -69.81
N THR A 911 -51.14 -12.59 -70.21
CA THR A 911 -50.39 -12.44 -71.47
C THR A 911 -50.69 -13.58 -72.43
N VAL A 912 -51.09 -13.25 -73.66
CA VAL A 912 -51.37 -14.22 -74.71
C VAL A 912 -50.99 -13.68 -76.10
N ASN A 913 -50.18 -14.42 -76.85
CA ASN A 913 -49.56 -14.01 -78.13
C ASN A 913 -48.91 -12.61 -78.07
N GLY A 914 -48.11 -12.32 -77.05
CA GLY A 914 -47.44 -11.02 -76.91
C GLY A 914 -48.35 -9.84 -76.54
N LYS A 915 -49.67 -10.06 -76.35
CA LYS A 915 -50.58 -9.02 -75.85
C LYS A 915 -50.88 -9.23 -74.37
N THR A 916 -50.70 -8.18 -73.59
CA THR A 916 -50.96 -8.14 -72.14
C THR A 916 -52.33 -7.51 -71.85
N TYR A 917 -53.06 -8.11 -70.90
CA TYR A 917 -54.31 -7.60 -70.34
C TYR A 917 -54.12 -7.49 -68.83
N THR A 918 -54.62 -6.42 -68.21
CA THR A 918 -54.56 -6.22 -66.75
C THR A 918 -55.95 -6.24 -66.14
N ALA A 919 -56.09 -6.84 -64.96
CA ALA A 919 -57.29 -6.75 -64.15
C ALA A 919 -56.92 -6.71 -62.66
N THR A 920 -57.69 -5.98 -61.88
CA THR A 920 -57.56 -5.93 -60.43
C THR A 920 -58.46 -7.00 -59.80
N THR A 921 -57.96 -7.69 -58.78
CA THR A 921 -58.76 -8.65 -58.02
C THR A 921 -59.86 -7.95 -57.23
N ASN A 922 -61.07 -8.50 -57.25
CA ASN A 922 -62.17 -8.00 -56.43
C ASN A 922 -62.07 -8.46 -54.96
N ALA A 923 -63.07 -8.16 -54.13
CA ALA A 923 -63.16 -8.59 -52.73
C ALA A 923 -63.06 -10.12 -52.50
N LYS A 924 -63.27 -10.93 -53.55
CA LYS A 924 -63.12 -12.40 -53.50
C LYS A 924 -61.77 -12.87 -54.07
N GLY A 925 -60.82 -11.97 -54.31
CA GLY A 925 -59.52 -12.27 -54.90
C GLY A 925 -59.55 -12.58 -56.40
N VAL A 926 -60.65 -12.29 -57.11
CA VAL A 926 -60.84 -12.70 -58.51
C VAL A 926 -60.55 -11.58 -59.50
N ALA A 927 -59.62 -11.79 -60.44
CA ALA A 927 -59.32 -10.93 -61.57
C ALA A 927 -59.91 -11.51 -62.88
N THR A 928 -60.59 -10.68 -63.68
CA THR A 928 -61.27 -11.12 -64.92
C THR A 928 -60.89 -10.27 -66.12
N VAL A 929 -60.45 -10.91 -67.22
CA VAL A 929 -60.12 -10.23 -68.49
C VAL A 929 -60.98 -10.75 -69.66
N LYS A 930 -61.21 -9.88 -70.66
CA LYS A 930 -61.84 -10.24 -71.94
C LYS A 930 -60.77 -10.39 -73.02
N LEU A 931 -60.53 -11.62 -73.48
CA LEU A 931 -59.48 -11.92 -74.45
C LEU A 931 -59.94 -11.66 -75.90
N ALA A 932 -59.19 -10.84 -76.65
CA ALA A 932 -59.49 -10.50 -78.04
C ALA A 932 -58.96 -11.54 -79.06
N LEU A 933 -59.23 -12.83 -78.82
CA LEU A 933 -58.74 -13.94 -79.65
C LEU A 933 -59.72 -14.23 -80.81
N LYS A 934 -59.19 -14.38 -82.04
CA LYS A 934 -60.00 -14.53 -83.26
C LYS A 934 -59.79 -15.84 -84.02
N ALA A 935 -58.59 -16.43 -84.02
CA ALA A 935 -58.33 -17.67 -84.76
C ALA A 935 -58.59 -18.92 -83.91
N ALA A 936 -59.13 -19.96 -84.51
CA ALA A 936 -59.35 -21.25 -83.86
C ALA A 936 -58.02 -22.01 -83.73
N LYS A 937 -57.46 -21.99 -82.52
CA LYS A 937 -56.32 -22.78 -82.06
C LYS A 937 -56.32 -22.82 -80.53
N THR A 938 -55.41 -23.57 -79.94
CA THR A 938 -55.11 -23.49 -78.51
C THR A 938 -54.12 -22.36 -78.25
N TYR A 939 -54.42 -21.51 -77.29
CA TYR A 939 -53.57 -20.42 -76.82
C TYR A 939 -53.11 -20.72 -75.39
N THR A 940 -51.83 -20.58 -75.11
CA THR A 940 -51.33 -20.55 -73.73
C THR A 940 -51.48 -19.12 -73.21
N VAL A 941 -52.14 -18.96 -72.08
CA VAL A 941 -52.26 -17.68 -71.37
C VAL A 941 -51.41 -17.76 -70.11
N SER A 942 -50.39 -16.91 -70.01
CA SER A 942 -49.60 -16.73 -68.79
C SER A 942 -50.29 -15.70 -67.92
N ILE A 943 -50.49 -16.03 -66.65
CA ILE A 943 -51.15 -15.19 -65.65
C ILE A 943 -50.11 -14.90 -64.58
N LYS A 944 -49.85 -13.62 -64.28
CA LYS A 944 -48.81 -13.20 -63.34
C LYS A 944 -49.33 -12.13 -62.38
N PHE A 945 -49.11 -12.37 -61.10
CA PHE A 945 -49.08 -11.36 -60.06
C PHE A 945 -47.61 -11.02 -59.79
N ALA A 946 -47.25 -9.76 -59.88
CA ALA A 946 -45.86 -9.32 -59.78
C ALA A 946 -45.32 -9.31 -58.33
N GLY A 947 -46.18 -9.52 -57.33
CA GLY A 947 -45.85 -9.25 -55.93
C GLY A 947 -46.03 -7.76 -55.59
N ASP A 948 -45.87 -7.44 -54.32
CA ASP A 948 -45.76 -6.08 -53.79
C ASP A 948 -44.81 -6.06 -52.57
N GLY A 949 -44.87 -5.03 -51.73
CA GLY A 949 -44.06 -4.91 -50.51
C GLY A 949 -44.33 -6.02 -49.49
N VAL A 950 -45.51 -6.63 -49.48
CA VAL A 950 -45.94 -7.61 -48.46
C VAL A 950 -45.98 -9.02 -49.04
N TYR A 951 -46.44 -9.15 -50.28
CA TYR A 951 -46.72 -10.43 -50.93
C TYR A 951 -45.72 -10.75 -52.04
N ALA A 952 -45.25 -11.99 -52.09
CA ALA A 952 -44.35 -12.47 -53.14
C ALA A 952 -45.08 -12.66 -54.49
N ALA A 953 -44.33 -12.59 -55.59
CA ALA A 953 -44.84 -12.82 -56.94
C ALA A 953 -45.32 -14.26 -57.14
N SER A 954 -46.31 -14.45 -58.00
CA SER A 954 -46.78 -15.79 -58.40
C SER A 954 -47.25 -15.82 -59.85
N THR A 955 -47.16 -17.00 -60.47
CA THR A 955 -47.53 -17.19 -61.88
C THR A 955 -48.32 -18.47 -62.09
N LYS A 956 -49.17 -18.48 -63.12
CA LYS A 956 -49.90 -19.67 -63.58
C LYS A 956 -50.10 -19.62 -65.09
N SER A 957 -49.91 -20.75 -65.77
CA SER A 957 -50.25 -20.89 -67.19
C SER A 957 -51.46 -21.78 -67.39
N VAL A 958 -52.38 -21.35 -68.26
CA VAL A 958 -53.58 -22.12 -68.64
C VAL A 958 -53.79 -22.14 -70.15
N LYS A 959 -54.45 -23.18 -70.65
CA LYS A 959 -54.77 -23.33 -72.08
C LYS A 959 -56.18 -22.79 -72.37
N VAL A 960 -56.30 -21.84 -73.30
CA VAL A 960 -57.57 -21.34 -73.86
C VAL A 960 -57.72 -21.85 -75.29
N LYS A 961 -58.70 -22.74 -75.52
CA LYS A 961 -58.93 -23.36 -76.83
C LYS A 961 -60.06 -22.66 -77.58
N LEU A 962 -59.79 -22.19 -78.81
CA LEU A 962 -60.83 -21.68 -79.71
C LEU A 962 -61.16 -22.74 -80.76
N ASN A 963 -62.42 -23.15 -80.83
CA ASN A 963 -62.94 -24.07 -81.84
C ASN A 963 -63.55 -23.30 -83.03
N LYS A 964 -63.38 -23.84 -84.25
CA LYS A 964 -64.06 -23.31 -85.45
C LYS A 964 -65.56 -23.52 -85.34
N GLU A 965 -66.33 -22.48 -85.66
CA GLU A 965 -67.79 -22.55 -85.68
C GLU A 965 -68.28 -23.37 -86.89
N LYS A 966 -69.26 -24.24 -86.68
CA LYS A 966 -69.88 -25.02 -87.77
C LYS A 966 -70.61 -24.09 -88.74
N THR A 967 -70.53 -24.38 -90.04
CA THR A 967 -71.20 -23.61 -91.09
C THR A 967 -72.27 -24.43 -91.81
N LYS A 968 -73.27 -23.74 -92.34
CA LYS A 968 -74.39 -24.28 -93.10
C LYS A 968 -74.51 -23.52 -94.42
N ILE A 969 -74.56 -24.26 -95.53
CA ILE A 969 -74.72 -23.69 -96.87
C ILE A 969 -76.06 -24.12 -97.47
N THR A 970 -76.81 -23.16 -98.01
CA THR A 970 -78.08 -23.38 -98.70
C THR A 970 -77.88 -23.15 -100.20
N ALA A 971 -78.13 -24.20 -100.98
CA ALA A 971 -77.96 -24.25 -102.43
C ALA A 971 -79.30 -24.63 -103.10
N PRO A 972 -80.19 -23.67 -103.38
CA PRO A 972 -81.52 -23.96 -103.89
C PRO A 972 -81.52 -24.41 -105.35
N LYS A 973 -82.48 -25.27 -105.73
CA LYS A 973 -82.80 -25.54 -107.13
C LYS A 973 -83.28 -24.25 -107.80
N LYS A 974 -82.82 -23.97 -109.01
CA LYS A 974 -83.26 -22.81 -109.81
C LYS A 974 -83.62 -23.23 -111.22
N THR A 975 -84.67 -22.61 -111.77
CA THR A 975 -85.10 -22.82 -113.16
C THR A 975 -85.03 -21.50 -113.91
N PHE A 976 -84.47 -21.52 -115.12
CA PHE A 976 -84.40 -20.34 -116.00
C PHE A 976 -84.93 -20.69 -117.38
N LYS A 977 -85.64 -19.76 -118.02
CA LYS A 977 -85.95 -19.85 -119.46
C LYS A 977 -84.66 -19.73 -120.27
N LYS A 978 -84.51 -20.50 -121.37
CA LYS A 978 -83.34 -20.47 -122.27
C LYS A 978 -82.94 -19.04 -122.64
N ALA A 979 -83.92 -18.22 -123.05
CA ALA A 979 -83.78 -16.84 -123.51
C ALA A 979 -83.23 -15.85 -122.46
N LYS A 980 -83.18 -16.20 -121.17
CA LYS A 980 -82.68 -15.28 -120.14
C LYS A 980 -81.15 -15.11 -120.26
N LYS A 981 -80.71 -13.91 -120.67
CA LYS A 981 -79.30 -13.55 -120.89
C LYS A 981 -78.42 -13.72 -119.64
N VAL A 982 -78.92 -13.37 -118.45
CA VAL A 982 -78.18 -13.50 -117.17
C VAL A 982 -78.91 -14.42 -116.19
N LYS A 983 -78.30 -15.56 -115.87
CA LYS A 983 -78.86 -16.56 -114.94
C LYS A 983 -78.14 -16.44 -113.58
N LYS A 984 -78.85 -15.95 -112.55
CA LYS A 984 -78.29 -15.66 -111.21
C LYS A 984 -78.62 -16.77 -110.21
N VAL A 985 -77.61 -17.46 -109.69
CA VAL A 985 -77.74 -18.48 -108.65
C VAL A 985 -77.27 -17.89 -107.33
N VAL A 986 -78.12 -17.93 -106.30
CA VAL A 986 -77.81 -17.37 -104.99
C VAL A 986 -77.56 -18.49 -104.00
N ILE A 987 -76.35 -18.56 -103.46
CA ILE A 987 -75.96 -19.48 -102.39
C ILE A 987 -75.94 -18.70 -101.08
N THR A 988 -76.56 -19.22 -100.03
CA THR A 988 -76.55 -18.59 -98.71
C THR A 988 -75.62 -19.36 -97.77
N LEU A 989 -74.66 -18.67 -97.15
CA LEU A 989 -73.78 -19.20 -96.12
C LEU A 989 -74.18 -18.61 -94.76
N LYS A 990 -74.51 -19.50 -93.83
CA LYS A 990 -74.87 -19.18 -92.44
C LYS A 990 -74.02 -20.02 -91.49
N ASN A 991 -73.93 -19.65 -90.22
CA ASN A 991 -73.40 -20.54 -89.19
C ASN A 991 -74.45 -21.58 -88.77
N SER A 992 -74.10 -22.49 -87.86
CA SER A 992 -75.03 -23.50 -87.33
C SER A 992 -76.24 -22.88 -86.61
N LYS A 993 -76.13 -21.64 -86.10
CA LYS A 993 -77.22 -20.90 -85.45
C LYS A 993 -78.06 -20.05 -86.43
N GLY A 994 -77.86 -20.19 -87.74
CA GLY A 994 -78.63 -19.47 -88.77
C GLY A 994 -78.23 -18.00 -89.01
N LYS A 995 -77.22 -17.48 -88.30
CA LYS A 995 -76.64 -16.15 -88.51
C LYS A 995 -75.85 -16.12 -89.83
N ALA A 996 -76.04 -15.06 -90.59
CA ALA A 996 -75.42 -14.90 -91.89
C ALA A 996 -73.89 -14.71 -91.78
N ILE A 997 -73.12 -15.44 -92.59
CA ILE A 997 -71.67 -15.30 -92.65
C ILE A 997 -71.32 -14.42 -93.84
N ALA A 998 -70.96 -13.17 -93.58
CA ALA A 998 -70.68 -12.15 -94.58
C ALA A 998 -69.21 -12.13 -95.03
N LYS A 999 -68.95 -11.58 -96.22
CA LYS A 999 -67.64 -11.33 -96.84
C LYS A 999 -66.76 -12.58 -97.05
N LYS A 1000 -67.32 -13.80 -96.99
CA LYS A 1000 -66.56 -15.05 -97.20
C LYS A 1000 -66.70 -15.55 -98.63
N LYS A 1001 -65.60 -16.05 -99.22
CA LYS A 1001 -65.58 -16.59 -100.58
C LYS A 1001 -66.33 -17.93 -100.63
N VAL A 1002 -67.42 -17.97 -101.37
CA VAL A 1002 -68.13 -19.22 -101.74
C VAL A 1002 -67.79 -19.53 -103.19
N THR A 1003 -67.51 -20.80 -103.48
CA THR A 1003 -67.22 -21.30 -104.81
C THR A 1003 -68.44 -22.07 -105.33
N LEU A 1004 -68.84 -21.82 -106.58
CA LEU A 1004 -69.86 -22.58 -107.30
C LEU A 1004 -69.20 -23.28 -108.49
N ILE A 1005 -69.33 -24.60 -108.59
CA ILE A 1005 -68.85 -25.40 -109.72
C ILE A 1005 -70.07 -25.92 -110.47
N VAL A 1006 -70.23 -25.56 -111.74
CA VAL A 1006 -71.31 -26.05 -112.61
C VAL A 1006 -70.78 -26.27 -114.02
N ASN A 1007 -71.09 -27.42 -114.61
CA ASN A 1007 -70.58 -27.81 -115.94
C ASN A 1007 -69.05 -27.65 -116.08
N LYS A 1008 -68.30 -28.21 -115.12
CA LYS A 1008 -66.83 -28.12 -115.00
C LYS A 1008 -66.24 -26.70 -114.86
N LYS A 1009 -67.03 -25.62 -114.92
CA LYS A 1009 -66.58 -24.23 -114.71
C LYS A 1009 -66.74 -23.79 -113.24
N LYS A 1010 -65.72 -23.12 -112.71
CA LYS A 1010 -65.62 -22.62 -111.33
C LYS A 1010 -65.90 -21.12 -111.27
N TYR A 1011 -66.82 -20.72 -110.40
CA TYR A 1011 -67.13 -19.33 -110.10
C TYR A 1011 -66.87 -19.06 -108.61
N THR A 1012 -66.29 -17.93 -108.25
CA THR A 1012 -66.02 -17.58 -106.84
C THR A 1012 -66.59 -16.20 -106.54
N VAL A 1013 -67.44 -16.11 -105.51
CA VAL A 1013 -68.11 -14.86 -105.11
C VAL A 1013 -68.08 -14.74 -103.59
N LYS A 1014 -67.85 -13.52 -103.07
CA LYS A 1014 -67.95 -13.24 -101.63
C LYS A 1014 -69.42 -13.08 -101.21
N THR A 1015 -69.76 -13.58 -100.03
CA THR A 1015 -71.10 -13.37 -99.44
C THR A 1015 -71.31 -11.91 -99.03
N ASN A 1016 -72.53 -11.38 -99.16
CA ASN A 1016 -72.88 -10.04 -98.67
C ASN A 1016 -73.23 -10.05 -97.16
N LYS A 1017 -73.66 -8.91 -96.59
CA LYS A 1017 -74.09 -8.79 -95.18
C LYS A 1017 -75.20 -9.80 -94.78
N LYS A 1018 -76.03 -10.24 -95.74
CA LYS A 1018 -77.08 -11.26 -95.56
C LYS A 1018 -76.58 -12.69 -95.82
N GLY A 1019 -75.27 -12.91 -95.97
CA GLY A 1019 -74.66 -14.22 -96.18
C GLY A 1019 -74.87 -14.79 -97.59
N LYS A 1020 -75.33 -13.98 -98.54
CA LYS A 1020 -75.68 -14.43 -99.90
C LYS A 1020 -74.53 -14.17 -100.88
N ALA A 1021 -74.09 -15.20 -101.59
CA ALA A 1021 -73.17 -15.14 -102.72
C ALA A 1021 -73.97 -15.35 -104.03
N THR A 1022 -73.97 -14.35 -104.91
CA THR A 1022 -74.75 -14.37 -106.16
C THR A 1022 -73.85 -14.62 -107.36
N PHE A 1023 -73.98 -15.79 -107.97
CA PHE A 1023 -73.20 -16.22 -109.13
C PHE A 1023 -73.97 -15.94 -110.42
N LYS A 1024 -73.34 -15.28 -111.40
CA LYS A 1024 -73.85 -15.16 -112.76
C LYS A 1024 -73.29 -16.32 -113.58
N VAL A 1025 -74.12 -17.32 -113.89
CA VAL A 1025 -73.68 -18.53 -114.61
C VAL A 1025 -74.05 -18.45 -116.09
N LYS A 1026 -73.11 -18.79 -116.98
CA LYS A 1026 -73.35 -18.87 -118.44
C LYS A 1026 -73.72 -20.30 -118.81
N LEU A 1027 -75.02 -20.56 -118.97
CA LEU A 1027 -75.59 -21.84 -119.44
C LEU A 1027 -76.56 -21.56 -120.59
N THR A 1028 -76.27 -22.10 -121.78
CA THR A 1028 -76.97 -21.82 -123.04
C THR A 1028 -77.79 -23.01 -123.57
N LYS A 1029 -77.43 -24.25 -123.21
CA LYS A 1029 -78.16 -25.46 -123.60
C LYS A 1029 -79.34 -25.75 -122.65
N LYS A 1030 -80.47 -26.22 -123.19
CA LYS A 1030 -81.60 -26.76 -122.38
C LYS A 1030 -81.10 -28.00 -121.63
N GLY A 1031 -81.61 -28.22 -120.41
CA GLY A 1031 -81.19 -29.37 -119.58
C GLY A 1031 -81.09 -29.05 -118.10
N THR A 1032 -80.78 -30.06 -117.30
CA THR A 1032 -80.58 -29.93 -115.84
C THR A 1032 -79.11 -30.08 -115.49
N PHE A 1033 -78.48 -28.99 -115.03
CA PHE A 1033 -77.07 -28.96 -114.64
C PHE A 1033 -76.94 -29.10 -113.12
N LYS A 1034 -76.25 -30.14 -112.66
CA LYS A 1034 -75.86 -30.26 -111.24
C LYS A 1034 -74.73 -29.27 -110.95
N TYR A 1035 -74.83 -28.58 -109.82
CA TYR A 1035 -73.78 -27.69 -109.34
C TYR A 1035 -73.38 -28.04 -107.92
N THR A 1036 -72.14 -27.72 -107.55
CA THR A 1036 -71.63 -27.84 -106.17
C THR A 1036 -71.25 -26.47 -105.66
N ALA A 1037 -71.88 -26.05 -104.56
CA ALA A 1037 -71.46 -24.88 -103.81
C ALA A 1037 -70.55 -25.30 -102.64
N LYS A 1038 -69.38 -24.68 -102.52
CA LYS A 1038 -68.37 -24.97 -101.49
C LYS A 1038 -67.93 -23.69 -100.80
N PHE A 1039 -67.92 -23.71 -99.47
CA PHE A 1039 -67.13 -22.81 -98.64
C PHE A 1039 -65.97 -23.61 -98.05
N ALA A 1040 -64.73 -23.18 -98.30
CA ALA A 1040 -63.54 -23.93 -97.89
C ALA A 1040 -63.23 -23.83 -96.38
N GLY A 1041 -63.98 -23.03 -95.61
CA GLY A 1041 -63.65 -22.70 -94.24
C GLY A 1041 -62.62 -21.58 -94.16
N ASP A 1042 -62.31 -21.16 -92.93
CA ASP A 1042 -61.23 -20.22 -92.62
C ASP A 1042 -60.71 -20.45 -91.18
N THR A 1043 -60.02 -19.46 -90.61
CA THR A 1043 -59.50 -19.50 -89.23
C THR A 1043 -60.61 -19.50 -88.17
N GLN A 1044 -61.87 -19.17 -88.50
CA GLN A 1044 -62.98 -19.05 -87.55
C GLN A 1044 -64.12 -20.03 -87.82
N TYR A 1045 -64.30 -20.44 -89.07
CA TYR A 1045 -65.44 -21.20 -89.56
C TYR A 1045 -65.01 -22.51 -90.23
N LYS A 1046 -65.75 -23.60 -90.01
CA LYS A 1046 -65.53 -24.88 -90.68
C LYS A 1046 -65.92 -24.84 -92.15
N ALA A 1047 -65.29 -25.66 -92.97
CA ALA A 1047 -65.65 -25.87 -94.37
C ALA A 1047 -67.04 -26.53 -94.51
N VAL A 1048 -67.76 -26.24 -95.59
CA VAL A 1048 -69.03 -26.89 -95.92
C VAL A 1048 -69.25 -26.92 -97.44
N LYS A 1049 -69.85 -28.00 -97.95
CA LYS A 1049 -70.26 -28.14 -99.36
C LYS A 1049 -71.70 -28.63 -99.46
N LYS A 1050 -72.42 -28.22 -100.50
CA LYS A 1050 -73.76 -28.74 -100.85
C LYS A 1050 -73.97 -28.71 -102.36
N THR A 1051 -74.72 -29.67 -102.87
CA THR A 1051 -75.07 -29.73 -104.30
C THR A 1051 -76.47 -29.16 -104.54
N GLY A 1052 -76.68 -28.62 -105.74
CA GLY A 1052 -77.97 -28.14 -106.22
C GLY A 1052 -78.14 -28.41 -107.71
N LYS A 1053 -79.29 -28.04 -108.28
CA LYS A 1053 -79.60 -28.24 -109.69
C LYS A 1053 -80.06 -26.93 -110.33
N ILE A 1054 -79.59 -26.62 -111.54
CA ILE A 1054 -80.08 -25.52 -112.39
C ILE A 1054 -80.76 -26.15 -113.61
N LYS A 1055 -82.07 -25.94 -113.79
CA LYS A 1055 -82.81 -26.41 -114.96
C LYS A 1055 -83.00 -25.28 -115.97
N ILE A 1056 -82.62 -25.48 -117.21
CA ILE A 1056 -82.87 -24.55 -118.33
C ILE A 1056 -84.01 -25.12 -119.17
N LYS A 1057 -85.15 -24.41 -119.21
CA LYS A 1057 -86.36 -24.78 -119.99
C LYS A 1057 -86.44 -23.97 -121.28
#